data_AF-A0A936E1C2-F1
#
_entry.id   AF-A0A936E1C2-F1
#
_cell.length_a   1.000
_cell.length_b   1.000
_cell.length_c   1.000
_cell.angle_alpha   90.00
_cell.angle_beta   90.00
_cell.angle_gamma   90.00
#
_symmetry.space_group_name_H-M   'P 1'
#
loop_
_entity.id
_entity.type
_entity.pdbx_description
1 polymer ?
#
loop_
_entity_poly.entity_id
_entity_poly.type
_entity_poly.pdbx_seq_one_letter_code
_entity_poly.pdbx_strand_id
1 'polypeptide(L)'
;MKNIILLLICIVSSIASFGQNNNVGIGTNTPDPSAILELSSTNQGLRLTRVPNTSAIVNPVNGLLIFSESDQKLYYYNGTTWKELLNTELDPEVNATTTDVIPRWNGSALVDGTIQDNATNVGIGTAPVANQKLTVNGKTTTTNLQMTTGANNGFVLQSDVSGNANWVNSNTLTVNNLYNTNGTLTSSRTITQGNNVLNFTNNGNQNTIFNLTSTGDFDIQKNGVSALFVKENSKVGINTSSPLAQLHVKDSSAVFTGLFPLPAMPGKPPVSGGGTRMMWYPDKAAFRVGTVINPKWDKDSVGIYSIAMGYDVIASAESATAIGRFSKASGFGSTAIGSEVIASGQRSFVAGSGNTASGSTSTSFGSSTIASGITSTSMGSSTVASGIISTAMGYTTTASGLYSTATGSESTASGSSSFTMGIMTNASGNGSMAAGELTKATGERSMAVGIGTNSRSFGSLALGRFNDSIATSTKTSWVATDPVFIIGNGTSDANRSNALTVYKNGTLQLQNLISTPANHSNKFYVLNNQPFYGDKVLSSQLEKITEGGTTGWRLLGRDPNNHGNIGEDAVDLSLSSIVSATNGATGAASIAMGQQTLASGNTSTALGINTTASGTYSTAMGASTNATGYASTAMGSATTASDFYAVAMGHLSSASGPASIAMGQSSMASGALTAAMGRNTIADSYASVSLGAYNATIPGSNPTTWVATDPVFAIGVGTSDMNRKNAVTILKNAKTGINTEAPLAGLHIKGVEATTNAHIRLENNANADYGNIFYDGNMKFINSGADDEYQWFNSTNVTTMSLNNNGNLNLLGKLSAPNIQMTTGASNGRVLQSDASGNGSWVNVNTLSTNNLYNSNGSLTSARTITQGSNALTISNNGTQNTIINLSSTGDFDIQDNGTSALKVQDDGKVGINQSTPLAGLHIKGVEATFDAHIRLETAGAGTEYGNILYDGNMKFRNFGASDEYQWRNSANNIRMRLMDSGDFAVTGNANVGGLTLNAGSVSVTSNDQIVNVGNGSYLKLSSNSTTATDRTIILSDGLTAGQILMIESTSTGANVFEILDGAGSNTNTTGTITMTSGDMIQLLWNGSDWLQVSYANN
;
A
#
# COMPACT_ATOMS: atom_id res chain seq x y z
N MET A 1 -50.35 -79.15 -55.39
CA MET A 1 -50.74 -80.24 -56.31
C MET A 1 -51.18 -79.57 -57.61
N LYS A 2 -50.32 -79.61 -58.63
CA LYS A 2 -50.39 -80.62 -59.71
C LYS A 2 -51.70 -80.42 -60.50
N ASN A 3 -51.65 -79.78 -61.66
CA ASN A 3 -51.28 -80.45 -62.91
C ASN A 3 -51.80 -81.89 -62.92
N ILE A 4 -52.98 -82.10 -63.53
CA ILE A 4 -53.19 -83.18 -64.47
C ILE A 4 -54.36 -82.77 -65.38
N ILE A 5 -53.97 -82.32 -66.58
CA ILE A 5 -54.63 -82.48 -67.87
C ILE A 5 -55.88 -81.60 -68.11
N LEU A 6 -55.96 -80.50 -68.88
CA LEU A 6 -55.20 -79.88 -69.98
C LEU A 6 -54.49 -80.84 -70.94
N LEU A 7 -54.95 -80.84 -72.19
CA LEU A 7 -54.30 -81.41 -73.38
C LEU A 7 -54.94 -82.71 -73.93
N LEU A 8 -56.15 -82.53 -74.45
CA LEU A 8 -56.44 -82.91 -75.84
C LEU A 8 -57.41 -81.85 -76.41
N ILE A 9 -57.11 -80.54 -76.39
CA ILE A 9 -56.22 -79.87 -77.37
C ILE A 9 -55.75 -80.84 -78.45
N CYS A 10 -56.56 -81.00 -79.50
CA CYS A 10 -56.24 -80.29 -80.73
C CYS A 10 -57.15 -80.76 -81.88
N ILE A 11 -57.74 -79.76 -82.55
CA ILE A 11 -57.68 -79.64 -84.01
C ILE A 11 -58.75 -80.47 -84.72
N VAL A 12 -59.88 -79.85 -85.07
CA VAL A 12 -60.19 -79.34 -86.43
C VAL A 12 -61.33 -80.22 -86.95
N SER A 13 -62.46 -79.75 -87.47
CA SER A 13 -62.89 -78.44 -87.93
C SER A 13 -64.37 -78.58 -88.33
N SER A 14 -65.02 -77.44 -88.48
CA SER A 14 -66.04 -77.18 -89.50
C SER A 14 -67.44 -77.82 -89.37
N ILE A 15 -68.39 -76.94 -89.04
CA ILE A 15 -69.70 -76.74 -89.72
C ILE A 15 -70.92 -77.53 -89.21
N ALA A 16 -71.81 -76.77 -88.54
CA ALA A 16 -73.29 -76.71 -88.62
C ALA A 16 -74.24 -77.83 -88.09
N SER A 17 -75.21 -77.36 -87.29
CA SER A 17 -76.67 -77.69 -87.22
C SER A 17 -77.26 -78.69 -86.18
N PHE A 18 -78.03 -78.10 -85.24
CA PHE A 18 -79.34 -78.40 -84.56
C PHE A 18 -79.99 -79.80 -84.35
N GLY A 19 -80.60 -79.95 -83.15
CA GLY A 19 -81.93 -80.59 -82.84
C GLY A 19 -81.91 -81.79 -81.86
N GLN A 20 -82.81 -82.02 -80.86
CA GLN A 20 -84.03 -81.38 -80.33
C GLN A 20 -84.35 -81.84 -78.87
N ASN A 21 -85.02 -80.95 -78.10
CA ASN A 21 -85.67 -81.12 -76.77
C ASN A 21 -87.20 -81.28 -76.95
N ASN A 22 -87.93 -81.93 -76.02
CA ASN A 22 -89.39 -82.15 -76.14
C ASN A 22 -90.33 -81.28 -75.27
N ASN A 23 -89.87 -80.16 -74.70
CA ASN A 23 -90.71 -78.95 -74.56
C ASN A 23 -90.00 -77.85 -75.37
N VAL A 24 -90.72 -77.17 -76.24
CA VAL A 24 -90.12 -76.23 -77.19
C VAL A 24 -90.27 -74.81 -76.65
N GLY A 25 -89.19 -74.23 -76.12
CA GLY A 25 -89.07 -72.80 -75.93
C GLY A 25 -88.41 -72.17 -77.17
N ILE A 26 -89.02 -71.15 -77.78
CA ILE A 26 -88.43 -70.33 -78.84
C ILE A 26 -88.20 -68.94 -78.25
N GLY A 27 -86.94 -68.62 -77.94
CA GLY A 27 -86.54 -67.38 -77.25
C GLY A 27 -86.74 -67.39 -75.72
N THR A 28 -87.11 -68.53 -75.17
CA THR A 28 -86.94 -68.86 -73.75
C THR A 28 -86.13 -70.14 -73.64
N ASN A 29 -85.18 -70.18 -72.70
CA ASN A 29 -84.35 -71.37 -72.42
C ASN A 29 -84.90 -72.22 -71.26
N THR A 30 -85.99 -71.78 -70.66
CA THR A 30 -86.75 -72.46 -69.61
C THR A 30 -88.23 -72.33 -69.94
N PRO A 31 -88.72 -73.01 -70.99
CA PRO A 31 -90.15 -73.01 -71.28
C PRO A 31 -90.93 -73.52 -70.07
N ASP A 32 -92.06 -72.89 -69.77
CA ASP A 32 -92.94 -73.26 -68.67
C ASP A 32 -93.24 -74.76 -68.76
N PRO A 33 -93.06 -75.55 -67.67
CA PRO A 33 -93.28 -77.00 -67.69
C PRO A 33 -94.70 -77.39 -68.13
N SER A 34 -95.66 -76.47 -68.02
CA SER A 34 -97.07 -76.63 -68.38
C SER A 34 -97.34 -76.36 -69.87
N ALA A 35 -96.35 -75.92 -70.64
CA ALA A 35 -96.46 -75.59 -72.07
C ALA A 35 -95.56 -76.48 -72.94
N ILE A 36 -96.11 -77.08 -73.99
CA ILE A 36 -95.34 -77.92 -74.93
C ILE A 36 -94.64 -77.10 -76.03
N LEU A 37 -95.10 -75.86 -76.26
CA LEU A 37 -94.47 -74.82 -77.09
C LEU A 37 -94.69 -73.43 -76.44
N GLU A 38 -93.61 -72.71 -76.14
CA GLU A 38 -93.62 -71.32 -75.65
C GLU A 38 -92.78 -70.43 -76.59
N LEU A 39 -93.31 -69.28 -77.00
CA LEU A 39 -92.66 -68.35 -77.93
C LEU A 39 -92.44 -66.99 -77.24
N SER A 40 -91.18 -66.58 -77.10
CA SER A 40 -90.73 -65.32 -76.54
C SER A 40 -89.85 -64.58 -77.56
N SER A 41 -90.36 -63.49 -78.14
CA SER A 41 -89.60 -62.61 -79.03
C SER A 41 -90.07 -61.17 -78.84
N THR A 42 -89.15 -60.20 -78.92
CA THR A 42 -89.47 -58.77 -78.82
C THR A 42 -89.82 -58.15 -80.19
N ASN A 43 -89.65 -58.88 -81.29
CA ASN A 43 -89.83 -58.35 -82.65
C ASN A 43 -90.33 -59.36 -83.70
N GLN A 44 -90.61 -60.61 -83.35
CA GLN A 44 -91.17 -61.64 -84.23
C GLN A 44 -92.38 -62.31 -83.56
N GLY A 45 -93.34 -62.83 -84.33
CA GLY A 45 -94.55 -63.48 -83.82
C GLY A 45 -94.90 -64.78 -84.57
N LEU A 46 -95.84 -65.57 -84.05
CA LEU A 46 -96.31 -66.80 -84.67
C LEU A 46 -97.34 -66.50 -85.77
N ARG A 47 -97.11 -67.00 -86.98
CA ARG A 47 -98.08 -66.94 -88.08
C ARG A 47 -98.80 -68.28 -88.19
N LEU A 48 -100.14 -68.26 -88.10
CA LEU A 48 -100.99 -69.45 -88.17
C LEU A 48 -101.36 -69.81 -89.62
N THR A 49 -101.79 -71.06 -89.85
CA THR A 49 -102.17 -71.58 -91.18
C THR A 49 -103.31 -70.76 -91.78
N ARG A 50 -103.10 -70.22 -92.98
CA ARG A 50 -104.07 -69.38 -93.67
C ARG A 50 -104.87 -70.22 -94.67
N VAL A 51 -106.19 -70.11 -94.61
CA VAL A 51 -107.10 -70.78 -95.54
C VAL A 51 -108.11 -69.78 -96.08
N PRO A 52 -108.69 -69.97 -97.27
CA PRO A 52 -109.61 -68.99 -97.84
C PRO A 52 -110.83 -68.72 -96.94
N ASN A 53 -111.44 -69.78 -96.40
CA ASN A 53 -112.52 -69.75 -95.41
C ASN A 53 -112.57 -71.08 -94.64
N THR A 54 -113.39 -71.17 -93.59
CA THR A 54 -113.51 -72.36 -92.72
C THR A 54 -113.97 -73.63 -93.46
N SER A 55 -114.70 -73.50 -94.56
CA SER A 55 -115.22 -74.61 -95.38
C SER A 55 -114.15 -75.27 -96.25
N ALA A 56 -112.99 -74.62 -96.41
CA ALA A 56 -111.87 -75.14 -97.22
C ALA A 56 -111.15 -76.33 -96.55
N ILE A 57 -111.36 -76.55 -95.25
CA ILE A 57 -110.86 -77.73 -94.54
C ILE A 57 -112.00 -78.75 -94.47
N VAL A 58 -111.85 -79.86 -95.20
CA VAL A 58 -112.77 -81.01 -95.19
C VAL A 58 -112.29 -81.98 -94.11
N ASN A 59 -113.14 -82.29 -93.12
CA ASN A 59 -112.83 -83.10 -91.91
C ASN A 59 -111.79 -82.49 -90.93
N PRO A 60 -112.02 -81.29 -90.38
CA PRO A 60 -111.12 -80.71 -89.37
C PRO A 60 -111.10 -81.50 -88.05
N VAL A 61 -109.95 -81.45 -87.37
CA VAL A 61 -109.73 -82.11 -86.07
C VAL A 61 -109.92 -81.13 -84.92
N ASN A 62 -110.41 -81.64 -83.78
CA ASN A 62 -110.61 -80.83 -82.57
C ASN A 62 -109.30 -80.15 -82.13
N GLY A 63 -109.35 -78.86 -81.83
CA GLY A 63 -108.22 -78.01 -81.44
C GLY A 63 -107.48 -77.33 -82.58
N LEU A 64 -107.84 -77.58 -83.86
CA LEU A 64 -107.16 -76.97 -85.00
C LEU A 64 -107.40 -75.45 -85.08
N LEU A 65 -106.34 -74.65 -85.12
CA LEU A 65 -106.38 -73.19 -85.28
C LEU A 65 -106.01 -72.77 -86.70
N ILE A 66 -106.82 -71.90 -87.30
CA ILE A 66 -106.59 -71.34 -88.64
C ILE A 66 -106.85 -69.84 -88.64
N PHE A 67 -106.26 -69.16 -89.61
CA PHE A 67 -106.63 -67.79 -89.98
C PHE A 67 -107.37 -67.83 -91.31
N SER A 68 -108.62 -67.40 -91.32
CA SER A 68 -109.41 -67.31 -92.55
C SER A 68 -109.04 -66.02 -93.29
N GLU A 69 -108.64 -66.14 -94.56
CA GLU A 69 -108.20 -65.01 -95.37
C GLU A 69 -109.37 -64.19 -95.92
N SER A 70 -110.55 -64.79 -96.10
CA SER A 70 -111.73 -64.10 -96.63
C SER A 70 -112.29 -63.03 -95.68
N ASP A 71 -112.25 -63.26 -94.37
CA ASP A 71 -112.77 -62.36 -93.34
C ASP A 71 -111.70 -61.86 -92.36
N GLN A 72 -110.44 -62.24 -92.57
CA GLN A 72 -109.28 -61.87 -91.76
C GLN A 72 -109.42 -62.18 -90.25
N LYS A 73 -110.12 -63.27 -89.92
CA LYS A 73 -110.39 -63.68 -88.54
C LYS A 73 -109.70 -64.97 -88.17
N LEU A 74 -109.45 -65.14 -86.86
CA LEU A 74 -108.86 -66.35 -86.31
C LEU A 74 -109.95 -67.30 -85.80
N TYR A 75 -109.90 -68.56 -86.23
CA TYR A 75 -110.85 -69.61 -85.83
C TYR A 75 -110.12 -70.78 -85.19
N TYR A 76 -110.80 -71.47 -84.27
CA TYR A 76 -110.45 -72.82 -83.84
C TYR A 76 -111.60 -73.80 -84.10
N TYR A 77 -111.30 -75.05 -84.42
CA TYR A 77 -112.30 -76.10 -84.55
C TYR A 77 -112.45 -76.83 -83.21
N ASN A 78 -113.66 -76.90 -82.66
CA ASN A 78 -113.89 -77.48 -81.33
C ASN A 78 -114.27 -78.98 -81.36
N GLY A 79 -114.12 -79.63 -82.53
CA GLY A 79 -114.49 -81.03 -82.75
C GLY A 79 -115.80 -81.23 -83.51
N THR A 80 -116.67 -80.22 -83.56
CA THR A 80 -117.93 -80.28 -84.32
C THR A 80 -118.16 -79.07 -85.25
N THR A 81 -117.64 -77.89 -84.90
CA THR A 81 -117.82 -76.65 -85.68
C THR A 81 -116.59 -75.74 -85.56
N TRP A 82 -116.42 -74.84 -86.52
CA TRP A 82 -115.45 -73.75 -86.42
C TRP A 82 -115.99 -72.61 -85.54
N LYS A 83 -115.18 -72.13 -84.60
CA LYS A 83 -115.47 -71.05 -83.64
C LYS A 83 -114.41 -69.95 -83.75
N GLU A 84 -114.83 -68.70 -83.86
CA GLU A 84 -113.93 -67.54 -83.88
C GLU A 84 -113.27 -67.35 -82.51
N LEU A 85 -111.97 -67.02 -82.45
CA LEU A 85 -111.19 -66.94 -81.21
C LEU A 85 -111.19 -65.55 -80.57
N LEU A 86 -111.58 -64.50 -81.30
CA LEU A 86 -111.79 -63.16 -80.77
C LEU A 86 -113.05 -62.54 -81.38
N ASN A 87 -114.20 -62.92 -80.83
CA ASN A 87 -115.42 -62.15 -80.98
C ASN A 87 -115.97 -61.81 -79.59
N THR A 88 -116.20 -60.51 -79.40
CA THR A 88 -116.83 -59.79 -78.29
C THR A 88 -117.60 -60.61 -77.25
N GLU A 89 -117.28 -60.38 -75.99
CA GLU A 89 -118.20 -60.56 -74.86
C GLU A 89 -119.11 -59.32 -74.76
N LEU A 90 -120.41 -59.55 -74.89
CA LEU A 90 -121.51 -58.74 -74.35
C LEU A 90 -121.76 -59.28 -72.93
N ASP A 91 -121.82 -58.47 -71.87
CA ASP A 91 -122.99 -57.68 -71.46
C ASP A 91 -122.61 -56.59 -70.43
N PRO A 92 -123.51 -55.65 -69.99
CA PRO A 92 -124.59 -54.79 -70.50
C PRO A 92 -124.45 -53.27 -70.09
N GLU A 93 -125.33 -52.39 -70.61
CA GLU A 93 -125.43 -50.93 -70.32
C GLU A 93 -125.89 -50.57 -68.89
N VAL A 94 -125.59 -49.36 -68.41
CA VAL A 94 -126.55 -48.60 -67.57
C VAL A 94 -126.46 -47.08 -67.88
N ASN A 95 -127.62 -46.44 -67.97
CA ASN A 95 -127.71 -45.00 -67.77
C ASN A 95 -127.39 -44.68 -66.30
N ALA A 96 -126.58 -43.65 -66.03
CA ALA A 96 -126.43 -43.14 -64.66
C ALA A 96 -127.79 -42.59 -64.17
N THR A 97 -128.23 -43.04 -62.99
CA THR A 97 -129.36 -42.47 -62.24
C THR A 97 -128.93 -41.30 -61.35
N THR A 98 -127.63 -41.10 -61.15
CA THR A 98 -127.01 -40.15 -60.23
C THR A 98 -126.05 -39.19 -60.95
N THR A 99 -126.13 -37.91 -60.59
CA THR A 99 -125.22 -36.85 -61.03
C THR A 99 -123.90 -36.93 -60.22
N ASP A 100 -122.80 -36.37 -60.74
CA ASP A 100 -121.51 -36.16 -60.05
C ASP A 100 -120.57 -37.38 -59.87
N VAL A 101 -120.90 -38.51 -60.49
CA VAL A 101 -120.02 -39.68 -60.57
C VAL A 101 -120.01 -40.29 -61.96
N ILE A 102 -118.82 -40.64 -62.46
CA ILE A 102 -118.68 -41.28 -63.78
C ILE A 102 -118.89 -42.81 -63.60
N PRO A 103 -119.89 -43.46 -64.23
CA PRO A 103 -120.18 -44.89 -64.02
C PRO A 103 -119.07 -45.84 -64.49
N ARG A 104 -119.02 -47.02 -63.87
CA ARG A 104 -118.08 -48.14 -64.04
C ARG A 104 -118.85 -49.46 -64.10
N TRP A 105 -118.62 -50.28 -65.12
CA TRP A 105 -119.08 -51.67 -65.17
C TRP A 105 -118.24 -52.55 -64.24
N ASN A 106 -118.86 -53.34 -63.36
CA ASN A 106 -118.15 -54.23 -62.41
C ASN A 106 -118.20 -55.73 -62.78
N GLY A 107 -118.79 -56.07 -63.93
CA GLY A 107 -119.03 -57.45 -64.35
C GLY A 107 -120.44 -57.98 -64.05
N SER A 108 -121.35 -57.21 -63.43
CA SER A 108 -122.78 -57.60 -63.20
C SER A 108 -123.81 -56.44 -63.17
N ALA A 109 -123.41 -55.19 -62.89
CA ALA A 109 -124.19 -53.95 -63.08
C ALA A 109 -123.23 -52.75 -63.32
N LEU A 110 -123.69 -51.60 -63.87
CA LEU A 110 -122.92 -50.35 -63.71
C LEU A 110 -123.07 -49.85 -62.26
N VAL A 111 -121.94 -49.45 -61.70
CA VAL A 111 -121.74 -48.87 -60.38
C VAL A 111 -120.90 -47.60 -60.53
N ASP A 112 -120.87 -46.72 -59.55
CA ASP A 112 -120.05 -45.50 -59.62
C ASP A 112 -118.52 -45.76 -59.79
N GLY A 113 -117.84 -44.94 -60.58
CA GLY A 113 -116.42 -45.02 -60.94
C GLY A 113 -115.47 -44.21 -60.04
N THR A 114 -114.16 -44.30 -60.33
CA THR A 114 -113.06 -43.77 -59.48
C THR A 114 -112.73 -42.30 -59.68
N ILE A 115 -113.44 -41.63 -60.59
CA ILE A 115 -113.38 -40.18 -60.78
C ILE A 115 -114.68 -39.62 -60.22
N GLN A 116 -114.54 -38.78 -59.21
CA GLN A 116 -115.64 -38.13 -58.52
C GLN A 116 -115.48 -36.63 -58.73
N ASP A 117 -116.54 -35.97 -59.17
CA ASP A 117 -116.58 -34.54 -59.41
C ASP A 117 -117.83 -33.98 -58.72
N ASN A 118 -117.64 -33.35 -57.56
CA ASN A 118 -118.75 -32.82 -56.76
C ASN A 118 -119.05 -31.35 -57.07
N ALA A 119 -118.81 -30.94 -58.33
CA ALA A 119 -118.92 -29.59 -58.87
C ALA A 119 -117.97 -28.54 -58.25
N THR A 120 -117.29 -28.84 -57.14
CA THR A 120 -116.37 -27.90 -56.47
C THR A 120 -114.93 -28.39 -56.39
N ASN A 121 -114.70 -29.70 -56.36
CA ASN A 121 -113.39 -30.35 -56.27
C ASN A 121 -113.41 -31.65 -57.09
N VAL A 122 -112.25 -32.02 -57.65
CA VAL A 122 -112.10 -33.26 -58.41
C VAL A 122 -111.17 -34.23 -57.68
N GLY A 123 -111.66 -35.46 -57.46
CA GLY A 123 -110.88 -36.57 -56.90
C GLY A 123 -110.60 -37.62 -57.97
N ILE A 124 -109.32 -37.97 -58.17
CA ILE A 124 -108.88 -38.99 -59.14
C ILE A 124 -108.22 -40.13 -58.37
N GLY A 125 -108.90 -41.27 -58.29
CA GLY A 125 -108.45 -42.44 -57.52
C GLY A 125 -108.63 -42.31 -56.01
N THR A 126 -109.31 -41.26 -55.56
CA THR A 126 -109.73 -40.96 -54.18
C THR A 126 -110.93 -40.02 -54.24
N ALA A 127 -111.76 -39.98 -53.19
CA ALA A 127 -112.86 -39.02 -53.12
C ALA A 127 -112.33 -37.58 -53.15
N PRO A 128 -113.06 -36.60 -53.73
CA PRO A 128 -112.67 -35.20 -53.69
C PRO A 128 -112.61 -34.79 -52.23
N VAL A 129 -111.43 -34.47 -51.73
CA VAL A 129 -111.24 -34.09 -50.33
C VAL A 129 -111.77 -32.67 -50.16
N ALA A 130 -112.65 -32.44 -49.18
CA ALA A 130 -113.18 -31.11 -48.92
C ALA A 130 -112.02 -30.09 -48.75
N ASN A 131 -112.12 -28.99 -49.49
CA ASN A 131 -111.12 -27.90 -49.58
C ASN A 131 -109.84 -28.19 -50.40
N GLN A 132 -109.75 -29.30 -51.13
CA GLN A 132 -108.69 -29.52 -52.12
C GLN A 132 -109.27 -29.56 -53.53
N LYS A 133 -108.88 -28.61 -54.38
CA LYS A 133 -109.44 -28.46 -55.74
C LYS A 133 -109.17 -29.64 -56.66
N LEU A 134 -108.04 -30.32 -56.45
CA LEU A 134 -107.66 -31.52 -57.19
C LEU A 134 -106.90 -32.46 -56.26
N THR A 135 -107.35 -33.70 -56.10
CA THR A 135 -106.66 -34.75 -55.35
C THR A 135 -106.36 -35.92 -56.28
N VAL A 136 -105.09 -36.28 -56.43
CA VAL A 136 -104.65 -37.38 -57.30
C VAL A 136 -103.80 -38.34 -56.49
N ASN A 137 -104.11 -39.63 -56.58
CA ASN A 137 -103.28 -40.68 -55.97
C ASN A 137 -102.05 -40.97 -56.86
N GLY A 138 -101.02 -40.10 -56.84
CA GLY A 138 -99.78 -40.23 -57.64
C GLY A 138 -98.99 -38.91 -57.83
N LYS A 139 -97.84 -38.93 -58.53
CA LYS A 139 -96.99 -37.73 -58.80
C LYS A 139 -97.51 -36.88 -59.97
N THR A 140 -97.32 -35.56 -59.92
CA THR A 140 -97.74 -34.58 -60.95
C THR A 140 -96.58 -33.64 -61.33
N THR A 141 -96.37 -33.33 -62.62
CA THR A 141 -95.36 -32.37 -63.13
C THR A 141 -96.02 -31.08 -63.60
N THR A 142 -95.53 -29.91 -63.15
CA THR A 142 -96.07 -28.59 -63.54
C THR A 142 -94.94 -27.55 -63.66
N THR A 143 -95.10 -26.52 -64.50
CA THR A 143 -94.04 -25.55 -64.84
C THR A 143 -94.16 -24.18 -64.19
N ASN A 144 -95.21 -23.89 -63.42
CA ASN A 144 -95.44 -22.60 -62.73
C ASN A 144 -96.33 -22.75 -61.47
N LEU A 145 -96.04 -23.72 -60.60
CA LEU A 145 -96.79 -23.91 -59.36
C LEU A 145 -96.46 -22.80 -58.34
N GLN A 146 -97.35 -21.83 -58.16
CA GLN A 146 -97.30 -20.87 -57.05
C GLN A 146 -98.23 -21.31 -55.92
N MET A 147 -97.69 -21.48 -54.70
CA MET A 147 -98.46 -21.78 -53.50
C MET A 147 -98.54 -20.52 -52.62
N THR A 148 -99.68 -19.85 -52.64
CA THR A 148 -99.86 -18.51 -52.02
C THR A 148 -100.21 -18.55 -50.53
N THR A 149 -100.35 -19.74 -49.92
CA THR A 149 -100.63 -19.93 -48.50
C THR A 149 -99.89 -21.17 -47.95
N GLY A 150 -99.18 -21.00 -46.84
CA GLY A 150 -98.38 -22.05 -46.17
C GLY A 150 -96.97 -21.62 -45.73
N ALA A 151 -96.39 -20.60 -46.36
CA ALA A 151 -95.09 -20.03 -46.01
C ALA A 151 -95.11 -19.15 -44.74
N ASN A 152 -96.29 -18.79 -44.22
CA ASN A 152 -96.43 -17.79 -43.15
C ASN A 152 -96.20 -18.32 -41.72
N ASN A 153 -95.97 -19.63 -41.53
CA ASN A 153 -95.70 -20.22 -40.20
C ASN A 153 -94.28 -20.83 -40.08
N GLY A 154 -93.33 -20.39 -40.91
CA GLY A 154 -91.94 -20.85 -40.86
C GLY A 154 -91.80 -22.32 -41.20
N PHE A 155 -92.37 -22.77 -42.33
CA PHE A 155 -92.17 -24.10 -42.90
C PHE A 155 -91.59 -23.98 -44.32
N VAL A 156 -90.66 -24.87 -44.67
CA VAL A 156 -89.96 -25.09 -45.94
C VAL A 156 -90.31 -26.47 -46.47
N LEU A 157 -90.24 -26.63 -47.78
CA LEU A 157 -90.56 -27.90 -48.42
C LEU A 157 -89.31 -28.79 -48.45
N GLN A 158 -89.29 -29.89 -47.69
CA GLN A 158 -88.20 -30.88 -47.74
C GLN A 158 -88.65 -32.11 -48.52
N SER A 159 -87.87 -32.44 -49.55
CA SER A 159 -87.94 -33.69 -50.27
C SER A 159 -87.29 -34.80 -49.46
N ASP A 160 -87.96 -35.94 -49.28
CA ASP A 160 -87.31 -37.17 -48.86
C ASP A 160 -86.46 -37.78 -50.01
N VAL A 161 -85.69 -38.83 -49.71
CA VAL A 161 -84.82 -39.53 -50.69
C VAL A 161 -85.59 -40.20 -51.83
N SER A 162 -86.92 -40.25 -51.75
CA SER A 162 -87.83 -40.81 -52.76
C SER A 162 -88.56 -39.72 -53.57
N GLY A 163 -88.24 -38.45 -53.32
CA GLY A 163 -88.79 -37.30 -54.03
C GLY A 163 -90.22 -36.95 -53.61
N ASN A 164 -90.65 -37.31 -52.40
CA ASN A 164 -91.90 -36.82 -51.81
C ASN A 164 -91.60 -35.55 -51.00
N ALA A 165 -92.39 -34.50 -51.21
CA ALA A 165 -92.14 -33.19 -50.64
C ALA A 165 -93.15 -32.90 -49.51
N ASN A 166 -92.66 -32.76 -48.28
CA ASN A 166 -93.46 -32.34 -47.13
C ASN A 166 -93.07 -30.93 -46.71
N TRP A 167 -94.07 -30.13 -46.31
CA TRP A 167 -93.80 -28.88 -45.60
C TRP A 167 -93.31 -29.22 -44.19
N VAL A 168 -92.02 -29.03 -43.95
CA VAL A 168 -91.34 -29.16 -42.65
C VAL A 168 -90.93 -27.79 -42.15
N ASN A 169 -90.70 -27.57 -40.86
CA ASN A 169 -90.43 -26.22 -40.37
C ASN A 169 -89.13 -25.66 -41.01
N SER A 170 -89.07 -24.39 -41.41
CA SER A 170 -87.89 -23.74 -41.99
C SER A 170 -86.70 -23.74 -41.04
N ASN A 171 -86.98 -23.78 -39.74
CA ASN A 171 -85.98 -23.95 -38.69
C ASN A 171 -85.49 -25.40 -38.53
N THR A 172 -86.02 -26.33 -39.32
CA THR A 172 -85.62 -27.75 -39.34
C THR A 172 -84.87 -28.14 -40.61
N LEU A 173 -84.62 -27.20 -41.54
CA LEU A 173 -83.72 -27.42 -42.68
C LEU A 173 -82.34 -26.81 -42.44
N THR A 174 -81.31 -27.63 -42.60
CA THR A 174 -79.91 -27.20 -42.53
C THR A 174 -79.10 -27.86 -43.64
N VAL A 175 -78.89 -27.15 -44.76
CA VAL A 175 -77.75 -27.42 -45.66
C VAL A 175 -76.66 -26.42 -45.29
N ASN A 176 -75.66 -26.90 -44.58
CA ASN A 176 -74.61 -26.10 -43.96
C ASN A 176 -73.29 -26.34 -44.69
N ASN A 177 -72.97 -25.52 -45.70
CA ASN A 177 -71.56 -25.36 -46.05
C ASN A 177 -70.87 -24.79 -44.81
N LEU A 178 -69.92 -25.56 -44.27
CA LEU A 178 -69.20 -25.21 -43.05
C LEU A 178 -68.48 -23.87 -43.18
N TYR A 179 -68.10 -23.46 -44.39
CA TYR A 179 -67.35 -22.22 -44.66
C TYR A 179 -68.00 -21.35 -45.74
N ASN A 180 -67.79 -20.03 -45.66
CA ASN A 180 -68.00 -19.11 -46.77
C ASN A 180 -66.80 -19.10 -47.75
N THR A 181 -66.92 -18.44 -48.90
CA THR A 181 -65.92 -18.41 -49.99
C THR A 181 -64.56 -17.80 -49.61
N ASN A 182 -64.51 -17.15 -48.46
CA ASN A 182 -63.35 -16.50 -47.84
C ASN A 182 -62.81 -17.30 -46.62
N GLY A 183 -63.28 -18.53 -46.38
CA GLY A 183 -62.68 -19.48 -45.43
C GLY A 183 -63.09 -19.33 -43.96
N THR A 184 -64.11 -18.53 -43.65
CA THR A 184 -64.67 -18.38 -42.30
C THR A 184 -65.95 -19.20 -42.13
N LEU A 185 -66.23 -19.70 -40.92
CA LEU A 185 -67.44 -20.49 -40.66
C LEU A 185 -68.69 -19.65 -40.90
N THR A 186 -69.75 -20.25 -41.46
CA THR A 186 -71.01 -19.54 -41.74
C THR A 186 -71.83 -19.31 -40.47
N SER A 187 -71.72 -20.19 -39.47
CA SER A 187 -72.18 -20.03 -38.07
C SER A 187 -71.71 -21.24 -37.26
N SER A 188 -71.93 -21.22 -35.93
CA SER A 188 -71.67 -22.38 -35.08
C SER A 188 -72.51 -23.60 -35.53
N ARG A 189 -71.95 -24.82 -35.53
CA ARG A 189 -72.56 -26.06 -36.00
C ARG A 189 -72.31 -27.21 -35.06
N THR A 190 -73.29 -28.08 -34.89
CA THR A 190 -73.16 -29.28 -34.08
C THR A 190 -73.46 -30.50 -34.93
N ILE A 191 -72.51 -31.43 -35.05
CA ILE A 191 -72.72 -32.72 -35.72
C ILE A 191 -72.86 -33.79 -34.65
N THR A 192 -73.93 -34.58 -34.73
CA THR A 192 -74.19 -35.69 -33.81
C THR A 192 -74.27 -37.01 -34.55
N GLN A 193 -73.66 -38.05 -33.98
CA GLN A 193 -73.83 -39.43 -34.41
C GLN A 193 -74.03 -40.32 -33.18
N GLY A 194 -75.26 -40.80 -32.98
CA GLY A 194 -75.65 -41.45 -31.72
C GLY A 194 -75.56 -40.47 -30.54
N ASN A 195 -74.98 -40.91 -29.42
CA ASN A 195 -74.81 -40.07 -28.22
C ASN A 195 -73.60 -39.11 -28.27
N ASN A 196 -72.84 -39.08 -29.38
CA ASN A 196 -71.65 -38.25 -29.52
C ASN A 196 -71.96 -36.95 -30.26
N VAL A 197 -71.48 -35.82 -29.73
CA VAL A 197 -71.74 -34.45 -30.19
C VAL A 197 -70.41 -33.75 -30.53
N LEU A 198 -70.27 -33.17 -31.73
CA LEU A 198 -69.12 -32.34 -32.15
C LEU A 198 -69.57 -30.92 -32.49
N ASN A 199 -69.14 -29.93 -31.70
CA ASN A 199 -69.50 -28.51 -31.86
C ASN A 199 -68.37 -27.70 -32.53
N PHE A 200 -68.70 -26.98 -33.61
CA PHE A 200 -67.91 -25.94 -34.24
C PHE A 200 -68.54 -24.58 -33.87
N THR A 201 -67.77 -23.57 -33.44
CA THR A 201 -68.30 -22.24 -33.08
C THR A 201 -67.69 -21.13 -33.92
N ASN A 202 -68.50 -20.20 -34.44
CA ASN A 202 -68.06 -19.08 -35.30
C ASN A 202 -67.78 -17.81 -34.48
N ASN A 203 -66.54 -17.30 -34.48
CA ASN A 203 -66.10 -16.16 -33.65
C ASN A 203 -65.16 -15.15 -34.36
N GLY A 204 -65.19 -15.05 -35.70
CA GLY A 204 -64.35 -14.09 -36.45
C GLY A 204 -62.98 -14.63 -36.91
N ASN A 205 -62.05 -13.73 -37.29
CA ASN A 205 -60.91 -13.90 -38.23
C ASN A 205 -59.81 -14.97 -37.95
N GLN A 206 -60.00 -15.94 -37.06
CA GLN A 206 -59.01 -16.99 -36.77
C GLN A 206 -59.72 -18.21 -36.14
N ASN A 207 -59.71 -19.37 -36.82
CA ASN A 207 -60.49 -20.57 -36.45
C ASN A 207 -59.60 -21.76 -36.02
N THR A 208 -60.12 -22.56 -35.07
CA THR A 208 -59.60 -23.88 -34.72
C THR A 208 -59.98 -24.89 -35.81
N ILE A 209 -58.99 -25.59 -36.39
CA ILE A 209 -59.16 -26.59 -37.46
C ILE A 209 -58.87 -27.98 -36.89
N PHE A 210 -59.70 -28.98 -37.18
CA PHE A 210 -59.46 -30.38 -36.84
C PHE A 210 -59.10 -31.14 -38.12
N ASN A 211 -57.84 -31.56 -38.25
CA ASN A 211 -57.30 -32.30 -39.39
C ASN A 211 -57.08 -33.78 -39.03
N LEU A 212 -57.48 -34.67 -39.92
CA LEU A 212 -57.20 -36.10 -39.85
C LEU A 212 -56.49 -36.50 -41.15
N THR A 213 -55.24 -36.95 -41.07
CA THR A 213 -54.47 -37.31 -42.28
C THR A 213 -54.75 -38.76 -42.69
N SER A 214 -54.47 -39.11 -43.95
CA SER A 214 -54.56 -40.49 -44.44
C SER A 214 -53.57 -41.46 -43.78
N THR A 215 -52.60 -40.94 -43.01
CA THR A 215 -51.64 -41.71 -42.20
C THR A 215 -52.13 -41.94 -40.77
N GLY A 216 -53.32 -41.47 -40.38
CA GLY A 216 -53.88 -41.67 -39.05
C GLY A 216 -53.41 -40.66 -37.99
N ASP A 217 -52.74 -39.58 -38.40
CA ASP A 217 -52.40 -38.48 -37.49
C ASP A 217 -53.65 -37.60 -37.24
N PHE A 218 -53.83 -37.17 -36.00
CA PHE A 218 -54.91 -36.26 -35.59
C PHE A 218 -54.33 -34.93 -35.13
N ASP A 219 -54.68 -33.83 -35.80
CA ASP A 219 -54.15 -32.49 -35.52
C ASP A 219 -55.27 -31.49 -35.26
N ILE A 220 -55.26 -30.84 -34.11
CA ILE A 220 -56.08 -29.69 -33.79
C ILE A 220 -55.20 -28.45 -33.95
N GLN A 221 -55.44 -27.64 -34.97
CA GLN A 221 -54.69 -26.42 -35.25
C GLN A 221 -55.44 -25.18 -34.77
N LYS A 222 -54.72 -24.18 -34.27
CA LYS A 222 -55.23 -22.83 -34.02
C LYS A 222 -54.38 -21.85 -34.84
N ASN A 223 -55.02 -21.11 -35.75
CA ASN A 223 -54.36 -20.10 -36.59
C ASN A 223 -53.21 -20.66 -37.45
N GLY A 224 -53.36 -21.90 -37.95
CA GLY A 224 -52.34 -22.57 -38.77
C GLY A 224 -51.20 -23.24 -37.98
N VAL A 225 -51.23 -23.22 -36.64
CA VAL A 225 -50.25 -23.90 -35.77
C VAL A 225 -50.93 -25.06 -35.04
N SER A 226 -50.34 -26.26 -35.09
CA SER A 226 -50.83 -27.47 -34.38
C SER A 226 -50.87 -27.25 -32.87
N ALA A 227 -52.04 -27.04 -32.29
CA ALA A 227 -52.28 -26.88 -30.86
C ALA A 227 -52.28 -28.23 -30.12
N LEU A 228 -52.77 -29.31 -30.74
CA LEU A 228 -52.67 -30.69 -30.26
C LEU A 228 -52.50 -31.64 -31.45
N PHE A 229 -51.38 -32.35 -31.52
CA PHE A 229 -51.02 -33.26 -32.60
C PHE A 229 -50.80 -34.67 -32.06
N VAL A 230 -51.62 -35.65 -32.42
CA VAL A 230 -51.41 -37.05 -32.10
C VAL A 230 -50.90 -37.74 -33.35
N LYS A 231 -49.67 -38.24 -33.29
CA LYS A 231 -49.04 -38.99 -34.38
C LYS A 231 -49.45 -40.46 -34.32
N GLU A 232 -49.46 -41.15 -35.47
CA GLU A 232 -49.81 -42.58 -35.62
C GLU A 232 -49.06 -43.48 -34.61
N ASN A 233 -47.80 -43.16 -34.28
CA ASN A 233 -47.00 -43.87 -33.28
C ASN A 233 -47.35 -43.55 -31.81
N SER A 234 -48.54 -43.02 -31.55
CA SER A 234 -49.06 -42.62 -30.23
C SER A 234 -48.29 -41.50 -29.52
N LYS A 235 -47.42 -40.77 -30.23
CA LYS A 235 -46.79 -39.57 -29.67
C LYS A 235 -47.75 -38.38 -29.76
N VAL A 236 -47.94 -37.69 -28.65
CA VAL A 236 -48.80 -36.51 -28.54
C VAL A 236 -47.94 -35.26 -28.46
N GLY A 237 -48.08 -34.35 -29.41
CA GLY A 237 -47.53 -33.00 -29.42
C GLY A 237 -48.57 -31.98 -28.97
N ILE A 238 -48.21 -30.99 -28.17
CA ILE A 238 -49.04 -29.81 -27.86
C ILE A 238 -48.27 -28.59 -28.34
N ASN A 239 -48.87 -27.73 -29.17
CA ASN A 239 -48.21 -26.64 -29.89
C ASN A 239 -47.06 -27.07 -30.85
N THR A 240 -46.88 -28.36 -31.15
CA THR A 240 -45.88 -28.88 -32.12
C THR A 240 -46.44 -30.02 -32.95
N SER A 241 -46.13 -30.02 -34.25
CA SER A 241 -46.43 -31.12 -35.19
C SER A 241 -45.33 -32.18 -35.27
N SER A 242 -44.20 -31.99 -34.59
CA SER A 242 -43.08 -32.95 -34.54
C SER A 242 -42.79 -33.40 -33.09
N PRO A 243 -43.65 -34.24 -32.47
CA PRO A 243 -43.41 -34.72 -31.12
C PRO A 243 -42.18 -35.65 -31.05
N LEU A 244 -41.18 -35.30 -30.22
CA LEU A 244 -39.96 -36.09 -30.04
C LEU A 244 -40.15 -37.18 -28.95
N ALA A 245 -41.05 -36.97 -27.99
CA ALA A 245 -41.40 -37.88 -26.90
C ALA A 245 -42.89 -38.31 -26.96
N GLN A 246 -43.32 -39.27 -26.11
CA GLN A 246 -44.72 -39.71 -26.04
C GLN A 246 -45.69 -38.56 -25.71
N LEU A 247 -45.24 -37.56 -24.95
CA LEU A 247 -45.90 -36.27 -24.77
C LEU A 247 -44.85 -35.16 -24.94
N HIS A 248 -45.00 -34.31 -25.96
CA HIS A 248 -44.09 -33.19 -26.28
C HIS A 248 -44.89 -31.88 -26.32
N VAL A 249 -44.70 -31.01 -25.32
CA VAL A 249 -45.30 -29.67 -25.33
C VAL A 249 -44.27 -28.65 -25.84
N LYS A 250 -44.51 -28.05 -27.01
CA LYS A 250 -43.67 -26.96 -27.55
C LYS A 250 -43.78 -25.75 -26.64
N ASP A 251 -42.66 -25.04 -26.44
CA ASP A 251 -42.57 -23.85 -25.58
C ASP A 251 -42.77 -24.11 -24.07
N SER A 252 -42.65 -25.38 -23.63
CA SER A 252 -42.40 -25.83 -22.23
C SER A 252 -43.49 -25.63 -21.17
N SER A 253 -44.72 -25.24 -21.51
CA SER A 253 -45.76 -24.86 -20.52
C SER A 253 -46.65 -26.03 -20.04
N ALA A 254 -46.10 -27.00 -19.30
CA ALA A 254 -46.90 -28.00 -18.58
C ALA A 254 -47.06 -27.58 -17.10
N VAL A 255 -48.30 -27.35 -16.64
CA VAL A 255 -48.62 -26.96 -15.24
C VAL A 255 -49.21 -28.16 -14.49
N PHE A 256 -48.57 -28.59 -13.41
CA PHE A 256 -49.10 -29.60 -12.48
C PHE A 256 -49.70 -28.89 -11.26
N THR A 257 -50.97 -29.18 -10.93
CA THR A 257 -51.68 -28.52 -9.82
C THR A 257 -51.84 -29.45 -8.61
N GLY A 258 -52.11 -28.86 -7.44
CA GLY A 258 -52.41 -29.54 -6.18
C GLY A 258 -53.35 -28.67 -5.33
N LEU A 259 -53.90 -29.23 -4.25
CA LEU A 259 -54.80 -28.50 -3.35
C LEU A 259 -54.04 -27.43 -2.55
N PHE A 260 -54.69 -26.30 -2.26
CA PHE A 260 -54.23 -25.29 -1.31
C PHE A 260 -55.37 -24.93 -0.34
N PRO A 261 -55.23 -25.17 0.98
CA PRO A 261 -54.10 -25.84 1.65
C PRO A 261 -54.00 -27.33 1.30
N LEU A 262 -52.83 -27.94 1.56
CA LEU A 262 -52.63 -29.38 1.39
C LEU A 262 -53.51 -30.18 2.37
N PRO A 263 -53.95 -31.40 2.01
CA PRO A 263 -54.82 -32.21 2.87
C PRO A 263 -54.11 -32.66 4.15
N ALA A 264 -54.81 -32.57 5.29
CA ALA A 264 -54.30 -33.01 6.60
C ALA A 264 -53.97 -34.53 6.65
N MET A 265 -54.68 -35.33 5.84
CA MET A 265 -54.41 -36.75 5.63
C MET A 265 -54.13 -37.01 4.14
N PRO A 266 -52.86 -36.98 3.68
CA PRO A 266 -52.51 -37.25 2.30
C PRO A 266 -52.96 -38.65 1.84
N GLY A 267 -53.39 -38.78 0.59
CA GLY A 267 -53.81 -40.02 -0.05
C GLY A 267 -52.65 -41.01 -0.27
N LYS A 268 -52.81 -41.94 -1.21
CA LYS A 268 -51.69 -42.74 -1.71
C LYS A 268 -51.01 -41.99 -2.86
N PRO A 269 -49.68 -42.12 -3.06
CA PRO A 269 -49.04 -41.56 -4.24
C PRO A 269 -49.61 -42.20 -5.52
N PRO A 270 -49.51 -41.53 -6.69
CA PRO A 270 -50.01 -42.07 -7.96
C PRO A 270 -49.49 -43.48 -8.28
N VAL A 271 -48.24 -43.77 -7.89
CA VAL A 271 -47.62 -45.09 -7.98
C VAL A 271 -46.77 -45.32 -6.74
N SER A 272 -46.95 -46.47 -6.09
CA SER A 272 -46.18 -46.93 -4.92
C SER A 272 -45.22 -48.06 -5.33
N GLY A 273 -44.19 -48.31 -4.52
CA GLY A 273 -43.27 -49.44 -4.70
C GLY A 273 -42.02 -49.16 -5.56
N GLY A 274 -41.28 -50.20 -5.94
CA GLY A 274 -39.98 -50.10 -6.61
C GLY A 274 -40.11 -49.71 -8.08
N GLY A 275 -39.07 -49.10 -8.64
CA GLY A 275 -38.98 -48.79 -10.08
C GLY A 275 -38.47 -47.39 -10.39
N THR A 276 -38.31 -47.13 -11.69
CA THR A 276 -37.84 -45.85 -12.25
C THR A 276 -39.00 -44.98 -12.71
N ARG A 277 -39.09 -43.73 -12.24
CA ARG A 277 -40.19 -42.81 -12.58
C ARG A 277 -39.86 -41.35 -12.29
N MET A 278 -40.55 -40.44 -12.98
CA MET A 278 -40.77 -39.05 -12.57
C MET A 278 -42.19 -38.95 -12.01
N MET A 279 -42.38 -38.42 -10.81
CA MET A 279 -43.67 -38.39 -10.12
C MET A 279 -43.86 -37.05 -9.38
N TRP A 280 -44.97 -36.37 -9.69
CA TRP A 280 -45.53 -35.30 -8.87
C TRP A 280 -46.55 -35.90 -7.90
N TYR A 281 -46.37 -35.68 -6.60
CA TYR A 281 -47.32 -36.14 -5.57
C TYR A 281 -48.06 -34.92 -4.98
N PRO A 282 -49.25 -34.57 -5.53
CA PRO A 282 -49.92 -33.30 -5.25
C PRO A 282 -50.34 -33.13 -3.78
N ASP A 283 -50.83 -34.17 -3.12
CA ASP A 283 -51.26 -34.11 -1.70
C ASP A 283 -50.13 -33.75 -0.73
N LYS A 284 -48.88 -33.89 -1.17
CA LYS A 284 -47.69 -33.50 -0.41
C LYS A 284 -46.87 -32.43 -1.13
N ALA A 285 -47.32 -31.89 -2.26
CA ALA A 285 -46.55 -30.99 -3.13
C ALA A 285 -45.09 -31.46 -3.35
N ALA A 286 -44.90 -32.76 -3.57
CA ALA A 286 -43.60 -33.40 -3.55
C ALA A 286 -43.17 -33.87 -4.95
N PHE A 287 -41.90 -33.66 -5.29
CA PHE A 287 -41.32 -34.05 -6.59
C PHE A 287 -40.37 -35.23 -6.45
N ARG A 288 -40.50 -36.22 -7.34
CA ARG A 288 -39.66 -37.43 -7.38
C ARG A 288 -39.16 -37.70 -8.78
N VAL A 289 -37.88 -38.04 -8.94
CA VAL A 289 -37.32 -38.49 -10.21
C VAL A 289 -36.18 -39.49 -10.02
N GLY A 290 -36.17 -40.58 -10.77
CA GLY A 290 -35.14 -41.61 -10.68
C GLY A 290 -35.69 -42.97 -10.25
N THR A 291 -34.86 -43.80 -9.62
CA THR A 291 -35.14 -45.21 -9.33
C THR A 291 -35.15 -45.45 -7.83
N VAL A 292 -36.16 -46.11 -7.31
CA VAL A 292 -36.18 -46.55 -5.89
C VAL A 292 -36.42 -48.03 -5.77
N ILE A 293 -35.89 -48.61 -4.71
CA ILE A 293 -36.23 -49.97 -4.30
C ILE A 293 -37.39 -49.87 -3.29
N ASN A 294 -38.30 -50.84 -3.29
CA ASN A 294 -39.40 -50.92 -2.33
C ASN A 294 -38.91 -50.71 -0.88
N PRO A 295 -39.56 -49.91 0.01
CA PRO A 295 -40.65 -48.93 -0.17
C PRO A 295 -40.20 -47.46 0.09
N LYS A 296 -39.27 -46.90 -0.69
CA LYS A 296 -38.74 -45.53 -0.40
C LYS A 296 -39.63 -44.35 -0.81
N TRP A 297 -40.54 -44.49 -1.78
CA TRP A 297 -41.44 -43.41 -2.24
C TRP A 297 -42.92 -43.71 -1.98
N ASP A 298 -43.19 -44.42 -0.89
CA ASP A 298 -44.55 -44.67 -0.40
C ASP A 298 -45.02 -43.52 0.49
N LYS A 299 -46.32 -43.52 0.82
CA LYS A 299 -46.99 -42.44 1.57
C LYS A 299 -46.17 -41.96 2.77
N ASP A 300 -45.61 -42.86 3.57
CA ASP A 300 -44.93 -42.53 4.83
C ASP A 300 -43.44 -42.15 4.65
N SER A 301 -42.86 -42.47 3.49
CA SER A 301 -41.46 -42.18 3.16
C SER A 301 -41.30 -40.90 2.32
N VAL A 302 -42.39 -40.18 2.06
CA VAL A 302 -42.43 -38.92 1.30
C VAL A 302 -42.82 -37.76 2.22
N GLY A 303 -41.96 -36.75 2.34
CA GLY A 303 -42.26 -35.52 3.08
C GLY A 303 -43.12 -34.53 2.30
N ILE A 304 -43.77 -33.60 3.02
CA ILE A 304 -44.49 -32.48 2.42
C ILE A 304 -43.47 -31.49 1.82
N TYR A 305 -43.74 -30.87 0.67
CA TYR A 305 -42.84 -29.95 -0.05
C TYR A 305 -41.45 -30.53 -0.36
N SER A 306 -41.31 -31.85 -0.43
CA SER A 306 -40.00 -32.52 -0.51
C SER A 306 -39.58 -32.85 -1.95
N ILE A 307 -38.27 -32.92 -2.17
CA ILE A 307 -37.65 -33.28 -3.46
C ILE A 307 -36.79 -34.53 -3.27
N ALA A 308 -36.97 -35.55 -4.11
CA ALA A 308 -36.06 -36.70 -4.13
C ALA A 308 -35.64 -37.06 -5.58
N MET A 309 -34.33 -37.08 -5.86
CA MET A 309 -33.78 -37.29 -7.20
C MET A 309 -32.64 -38.31 -7.21
N GLY A 310 -32.68 -39.34 -8.06
CA GLY A 310 -31.59 -40.31 -8.23
C GLY A 310 -31.95 -41.74 -7.84
N TYR A 311 -30.99 -42.49 -7.29
CA TYR A 311 -31.11 -43.93 -7.01
C TYR A 311 -31.27 -44.21 -5.51
N ASP A 312 -32.39 -44.81 -5.13
CA ASP A 312 -32.75 -45.24 -3.77
C ASP A 312 -32.68 -44.14 -2.69
N VAL A 313 -33.12 -42.94 -3.07
CA VAL A 313 -33.14 -41.75 -2.21
C VAL A 313 -34.42 -41.64 -1.37
N ILE A 314 -34.29 -41.12 -0.14
CA ILE A 314 -35.40 -40.89 0.79
C ILE A 314 -35.43 -39.41 1.18
N ALA A 315 -36.53 -38.72 0.88
CA ALA A 315 -36.83 -37.40 1.41
C ALA A 315 -38.16 -37.48 2.17
N SER A 316 -38.11 -37.84 3.45
CA SER A 316 -39.29 -38.23 4.25
C SER A 316 -39.84 -37.12 5.14
N ALA A 317 -39.06 -36.08 5.41
CA ALA A 317 -39.48 -34.94 6.23
C ALA A 317 -39.99 -33.76 5.39
N GLU A 318 -40.73 -32.86 6.02
CA GLU A 318 -41.22 -31.64 5.39
C GLU A 318 -40.06 -30.77 4.86
N SER A 319 -40.21 -30.24 3.65
CA SER A 319 -39.23 -29.45 2.91
C SER A 319 -37.85 -30.13 2.73
N ALA A 320 -37.78 -31.46 2.87
CA ALA A 320 -36.53 -32.20 2.73
C ALA A 320 -36.13 -32.37 1.25
N THR A 321 -34.83 -32.29 0.97
CA THR A 321 -34.25 -32.51 -0.37
C THR A 321 -33.23 -33.63 -0.32
N ALA A 322 -33.43 -34.69 -1.10
CA ALA A 322 -32.46 -35.80 -1.24
C ALA A 322 -32.08 -36.00 -2.72
N ILE A 323 -30.78 -35.95 -3.04
CA ILE A 323 -30.27 -36.09 -4.41
C ILE A 323 -29.10 -37.09 -4.42
N GLY A 324 -29.03 -37.96 -5.42
CA GLY A 324 -27.90 -38.87 -5.66
C GLY A 324 -28.22 -40.36 -5.42
N ARG A 325 -27.37 -41.08 -4.69
CA ARG A 325 -27.45 -42.54 -4.51
C ARG A 325 -27.56 -42.91 -3.03
N PHE A 326 -28.60 -43.62 -2.59
CA PHE A 326 -28.80 -44.02 -1.18
C PHE A 326 -28.82 -42.84 -0.16
N SER A 327 -29.04 -41.62 -0.62
CA SER A 327 -29.10 -40.42 0.23
C SER A 327 -30.41 -40.34 1.00
N LYS A 328 -30.35 -39.95 2.27
CA LYS A 328 -31.52 -39.80 3.16
C LYS A 328 -31.59 -38.41 3.79
N ALA A 329 -32.63 -37.66 3.46
CA ALA A 329 -33.04 -36.41 4.12
C ALA A 329 -34.30 -36.67 4.96
N SER A 330 -34.14 -36.64 6.28
CA SER A 330 -35.19 -37.02 7.26
C SER A 330 -35.41 -36.01 8.38
N GLY A 331 -34.64 -34.93 8.43
CA GLY A 331 -34.93 -33.77 9.28
C GLY A 331 -35.79 -32.72 8.55
N PHE A 332 -36.59 -31.95 9.29
CA PHE A 332 -37.38 -30.84 8.74
C PHE A 332 -36.48 -29.84 8.01
N GLY A 333 -36.72 -29.57 6.72
CA GLY A 333 -35.91 -28.68 5.88
C GLY A 333 -34.48 -29.16 5.61
N SER A 334 -34.18 -30.45 5.82
CA SER A 334 -32.84 -31.02 5.61
C SER A 334 -32.51 -31.23 4.12
N THR A 335 -31.23 -31.15 3.77
CA THR A 335 -30.73 -31.37 2.40
C THR A 335 -29.61 -32.42 2.40
N ALA A 336 -29.73 -33.45 1.57
CA ALA A 336 -28.76 -34.54 1.43
C ALA A 336 -28.42 -34.77 -0.05
N ILE A 337 -27.19 -34.48 -0.48
CA ILE A 337 -26.77 -34.53 -1.90
C ILE A 337 -25.49 -35.38 -2.06
N GLY A 338 -25.56 -36.54 -2.71
CA GLY A 338 -24.37 -37.36 -2.97
C GLY A 338 -24.63 -38.86 -2.87
N SER A 339 -23.68 -39.63 -2.32
CA SER A 339 -23.80 -41.09 -2.16
C SER A 339 -23.82 -41.48 -0.69
N GLU A 340 -24.83 -42.20 -0.23
CA GLU A 340 -24.93 -42.76 1.14
C GLU A 340 -24.85 -41.69 2.23
N VAL A 341 -25.35 -40.48 1.96
CA VAL A 341 -25.35 -39.36 2.90
C VAL A 341 -26.64 -39.31 3.73
N ILE A 342 -26.56 -38.89 5.00
CA ILE A 342 -27.69 -38.85 5.94
C ILE A 342 -27.82 -37.46 6.57
N ALA A 343 -28.87 -36.73 6.21
CA ALA A 343 -29.26 -35.47 6.83
C ALA A 343 -30.50 -35.72 7.73
N SER A 344 -30.30 -35.97 9.02
CA SER A 344 -31.37 -36.26 9.98
C SER A 344 -31.67 -35.11 10.94
N GLY A 345 -30.78 -34.13 11.05
CA GLY A 345 -31.00 -32.93 11.84
C GLY A 345 -31.99 -31.96 11.17
N GLN A 346 -32.72 -31.17 11.97
CA GLN A 346 -33.55 -30.09 11.44
C GLN A 346 -32.67 -29.07 10.71
N ARG A 347 -33.02 -28.70 9.47
CA ARG A 347 -32.28 -27.75 8.61
C ARG A 347 -30.81 -28.13 8.41
N SER A 348 -30.46 -29.41 8.52
CA SER A 348 -29.10 -29.88 8.30
C SER A 348 -28.78 -29.97 6.80
N PHE A 349 -27.52 -29.72 6.43
CA PHE A 349 -27.04 -29.86 5.06
C PHE A 349 -25.94 -30.92 4.97
N VAL A 350 -26.05 -31.84 4.01
CA VAL A 350 -25.03 -32.85 3.75
C VAL A 350 -24.75 -32.95 2.27
N ALA A 351 -23.47 -32.93 1.89
CA ALA A 351 -23.08 -33.32 0.53
C ALA A 351 -21.78 -34.13 0.47
N GLY A 352 -21.67 -35.06 -0.49
CA GLY A 352 -20.49 -35.92 -0.68
C GLY A 352 -20.78 -37.42 -0.54
N SER A 353 -19.93 -38.18 0.15
CA SER A 353 -20.03 -39.64 0.26
C SER A 353 -20.01 -40.13 1.70
N GLY A 354 -21.01 -40.88 2.17
CA GLY A 354 -21.01 -41.50 3.50
C GLY A 354 -21.06 -40.52 4.69
N ASN A 355 -21.42 -39.26 4.46
CA ASN A 355 -21.46 -38.22 5.49
C ASN A 355 -22.77 -38.26 6.30
N THR A 356 -22.74 -37.84 7.57
CA THR A 356 -23.92 -37.73 8.43
C THR A 356 -23.99 -36.37 9.11
N ALA A 357 -25.10 -35.64 8.95
CA ALA A 357 -25.44 -34.47 9.75
C ALA A 357 -26.71 -34.74 10.57
N SER A 358 -26.54 -34.96 11.87
CA SER A 358 -27.63 -35.28 12.80
C SER A 358 -27.95 -34.16 13.80
N GLY A 359 -27.08 -33.15 13.91
CA GLY A 359 -27.35 -31.96 14.71
C GLY A 359 -28.39 -31.05 14.02
N SER A 360 -29.21 -30.35 14.81
CA SER A 360 -30.00 -29.24 14.25
C SER A 360 -29.05 -28.22 13.62
N THR A 361 -29.36 -27.70 12.44
CA THR A 361 -28.59 -26.72 11.67
C THR A 361 -27.13 -27.12 11.40
N SER A 362 -26.79 -28.41 11.47
CA SER A 362 -25.43 -28.90 11.22
C SER A 362 -25.14 -29.11 9.73
N THR A 363 -23.88 -28.95 9.34
CA THR A 363 -23.40 -29.08 7.95
C THR A 363 -22.31 -30.15 7.84
N SER A 364 -22.39 -31.06 6.88
CA SER A 364 -21.37 -32.09 6.64
C SER A 364 -20.99 -32.19 5.15
N PHE A 365 -19.71 -32.03 4.80
CA PHE A 365 -19.21 -32.08 3.41
C PHE A 365 -17.97 -32.98 3.25
N GLY A 366 -17.87 -33.75 2.16
CA GLY A 366 -16.68 -34.57 1.86
C GLY A 366 -16.93 -36.08 1.92
N SER A 367 -16.10 -36.86 2.64
CA SER A 367 -16.20 -38.33 2.73
C SER A 367 -16.19 -38.83 4.18
N SER A 368 -17.18 -39.63 4.57
CA SER A 368 -17.28 -40.26 5.91
C SER A 368 -17.19 -39.28 7.08
N THR A 369 -17.68 -38.05 6.90
CA THR A 369 -17.68 -37.00 7.93
C THR A 369 -18.95 -37.04 8.77
N ILE A 370 -18.87 -36.63 10.05
CA ILE A 370 -19.98 -36.62 11.00
C ILE A 370 -20.11 -35.22 11.62
N ALA A 371 -21.27 -34.59 11.49
CA ALA A 371 -21.66 -33.35 12.16
C ALA A 371 -22.87 -33.63 13.08
N SER A 372 -22.63 -33.95 14.35
CA SER A 372 -23.67 -34.35 15.32
C SER A 372 -24.00 -33.29 16.36
N GLY A 373 -23.16 -32.27 16.53
CA GLY A 373 -23.45 -31.13 17.38
C GLY A 373 -24.46 -30.15 16.74
N ILE A 374 -25.26 -29.46 17.55
CA ILE A 374 -26.16 -28.40 17.07
C ILE A 374 -25.32 -27.28 16.44
N THR A 375 -25.66 -26.86 15.21
CA THR A 375 -24.93 -25.86 14.42
C THR A 375 -23.46 -26.24 14.16
N SER A 376 -23.13 -27.53 14.23
CA SER A 376 -21.77 -28.01 13.95
C SER A 376 -21.47 -28.08 12.44
N THR A 377 -20.19 -27.97 12.07
CA THR A 377 -19.73 -28.12 10.68
C THR A 377 -18.62 -29.15 10.61
N SER A 378 -18.76 -30.17 9.77
CA SER A 378 -17.73 -31.20 9.52
C SER A 378 -17.37 -31.24 8.03
N MET A 379 -16.11 -31.07 7.67
CA MET A 379 -15.68 -31.01 6.27
C MET A 379 -14.36 -31.73 5.99
N GLY A 380 -14.31 -32.58 4.96
CA GLY A 380 -13.08 -33.28 4.55
C GLY A 380 -13.26 -34.80 4.53
N SER A 381 -12.35 -35.55 5.17
CA SER A 381 -12.41 -37.02 5.21
C SER A 381 -12.31 -37.54 6.64
N SER A 382 -13.29 -38.33 7.07
CA SER A 382 -13.34 -38.94 8.41
C SER A 382 -13.30 -37.94 9.58
N THR A 383 -13.82 -36.72 9.39
CA THR A 383 -13.86 -35.67 10.42
C THR A 383 -15.12 -35.77 11.29
N VAL A 384 -15.03 -35.38 12.57
CA VAL A 384 -16.13 -35.45 13.54
C VAL A 384 -16.31 -34.11 14.26
N ALA A 385 -17.42 -33.44 14.03
CA ALA A 385 -17.85 -32.24 14.76
C ALA A 385 -19.04 -32.60 15.68
N SER A 386 -18.75 -32.92 16.94
CA SER A 386 -19.77 -33.37 17.92
C SER A 386 -20.10 -32.34 18.99
N GLY A 387 -19.27 -31.31 19.15
CA GLY A 387 -19.57 -30.18 20.04
C GLY A 387 -20.64 -29.26 19.45
N ILE A 388 -21.43 -28.60 20.31
CA ILE A 388 -22.37 -27.55 19.87
C ILE A 388 -21.56 -26.38 19.29
N ILE A 389 -21.95 -25.89 18.11
CA ILE A 389 -21.28 -24.81 17.36
C ILE A 389 -19.80 -25.15 17.07
N SER A 390 -19.47 -26.44 16.99
CA SER A 390 -18.10 -26.89 16.68
C SER A 390 -17.82 -26.96 15.18
N THR A 391 -16.54 -26.84 14.80
CA THR A 391 -16.10 -26.97 13.39
C THR A 391 -14.93 -27.96 13.29
N ALA A 392 -15.08 -29.05 12.54
CA ALA A 392 -14.01 -30.00 12.23
C ALA A 392 -13.72 -29.99 10.72
N MET A 393 -12.47 -29.75 10.33
CA MET A 393 -12.04 -29.70 8.92
C MET A 393 -10.76 -30.52 8.67
N GLY A 394 -10.64 -31.17 7.51
CA GLY A 394 -9.42 -31.86 7.07
C GLY A 394 -9.51 -33.41 7.07
N TYR A 395 -8.50 -34.10 7.59
CA TYR A 395 -8.44 -35.59 7.61
C TYR A 395 -8.43 -36.10 9.05
N THR A 396 -9.41 -36.92 9.44
CA THR A 396 -9.46 -37.56 10.77
C THR A 396 -9.41 -36.55 11.93
N THR A 397 -9.97 -35.34 11.76
CA THR A 397 -10.00 -34.30 12.81
C THR A 397 -11.27 -34.41 13.66
N THR A 398 -11.17 -34.06 14.94
CA THR A 398 -12.29 -34.11 15.90
C THR A 398 -12.46 -32.80 16.64
N ALA A 399 -13.64 -32.18 16.55
CA ALA A 399 -14.04 -31.02 17.34
C ALA A 399 -15.22 -31.42 18.26
N SER A 400 -14.94 -31.71 19.52
CA SER A 400 -15.92 -32.23 20.50
C SER A 400 -16.27 -31.25 21.62
N GLY A 401 -15.50 -30.18 21.80
CA GLY A 401 -15.84 -29.11 22.75
C GLY A 401 -16.92 -28.17 22.23
N LEU A 402 -17.68 -27.55 23.14
CA LEU A 402 -18.59 -26.44 22.82
C LEU A 402 -17.79 -25.28 22.18
N TYR A 403 -18.23 -24.72 21.03
CA TYR A 403 -17.48 -23.70 20.26
C TYR A 403 -16.07 -24.11 19.79
N SER A 404 -15.73 -25.40 19.79
CA SER A 404 -14.38 -25.85 19.43
C SER A 404 -14.15 -25.84 17.91
N THR A 405 -12.91 -25.62 17.48
CA THR A 405 -12.52 -25.71 16.06
C THR A 405 -11.29 -26.59 15.91
N ALA A 406 -11.36 -27.62 15.06
CA ALA A 406 -10.24 -28.49 14.70
C ALA A 406 -10.02 -28.49 13.19
N THR A 407 -8.81 -28.15 12.74
CA THR A 407 -8.44 -28.19 11.32
C THR A 407 -7.10 -28.90 11.10
N GLY A 408 -6.91 -29.55 9.94
CA GLY A 408 -5.66 -30.22 9.57
C GLY A 408 -5.79 -31.75 9.48
N SER A 409 -4.82 -32.50 10.02
CA SER A 409 -4.78 -33.97 10.01
C SER A 409 -4.71 -34.51 11.44
N GLU A 410 -5.55 -35.48 11.78
CA GLU A 410 -5.51 -36.21 13.07
C GLU A 410 -5.55 -35.32 14.32
N SER A 411 -6.13 -34.12 14.19
CA SER A 411 -6.11 -33.09 15.23
C SER A 411 -7.42 -33.06 16.03
N THR A 412 -7.32 -32.87 17.35
CA THR A 412 -8.46 -32.92 18.28
C THR A 412 -8.61 -31.61 19.09
N ALA A 413 -9.77 -30.97 19.01
CA ALA A 413 -10.18 -29.87 19.88
C ALA A 413 -11.32 -30.34 20.80
N SER A 414 -11.01 -30.64 22.05
CA SER A 414 -11.97 -31.22 23.03
C SER A 414 -12.34 -30.27 24.19
N GLY A 415 -11.56 -29.22 24.42
CA GLY A 415 -11.91 -28.17 25.39
C GLY A 415 -13.02 -27.24 24.85
N SER A 416 -13.81 -26.64 25.75
CA SER A 416 -14.75 -25.59 25.34
C SER A 416 -13.98 -24.39 24.77
N SER A 417 -14.43 -23.84 23.65
CA SER A 417 -13.78 -22.74 22.92
C SER A 417 -12.32 -23.02 22.55
N SER A 418 -11.93 -24.30 22.40
CA SER A 418 -10.56 -24.65 22.02
C SER A 418 -10.36 -24.64 20.50
N PHE A 419 -9.12 -24.37 20.08
CA PHE A 419 -8.74 -24.29 18.67
C PHE A 419 -7.54 -25.18 18.40
N THR A 420 -7.59 -25.99 17.34
CA THR A 420 -6.45 -26.81 16.92
C THR A 420 -6.21 -26.74 15.41
N MET A 421 -4.93 -26.67 15.01
CA MET A 421 -4.50 -26.56 13.61
C MET A 421 -3.21 -27.34 13.35
N GLY A 422 -3.19 -28.21 12.34
CA GLY A 422 -1.97 -28.87 11.87
C GLY A 422 -2.06 -30.40 11.92
N ILE A 423 -0.98 -31.10 12.27
CA ILE A 423 -0.90 -32.58 12.24
C ILE A 423 -0.80 -33.12 13.67
N MET A 424 -1.71 -34.02 14.05
CA MET A 424 -1.72 -34.68 15.37
C MET A 424 -1.69 -33.68 16.56
N THR A 425 -2.40 -32.56 16.44
CA THR A 425 -2.48 -31.53 17.49
C THR A 425 -3.64 -31.79 18.46
N ASN A 426 -3.50 -31.42 19.75
CA ASN A 426 -4.53 -31.66 20.77
C ASN A 426 -4.75 -30.44 21.69
N ALA A 427 -5.91 -29.78 21.53
CA ALA A 427 -6.37 -28.68 22.38
C ALA A 427 -7.52 -29.14 23.31
N SER A 428 -7.16 -29.53 24.54
CA SER A 428 -8.09 -30.14 25.53
C SER A 428 -8.39 -29.24 26.74
N GLY A 429 -7.66 -28.14 26.93
CA GLY A 429 -8.02 -27.14 27.94
C GLY A 429 -9.14 -26.21 27.45
N ASN A 430 -9.98 -25.71 28.34
CA ASN A 430 -11.00 -24.71 27.98
C ASN A 430 -10.32 -23.42 27.52
N GLY A 431 -10.69 -22.89 26.35
CA GLY A 431 -10.06 -21.73 25.72
C GLY A 431 -8.62 -21.97 25.26
N SER A 432 -8.20 -23.22 25.09
CA SER A 432 -6.83 -23.56 24.70
C SER A 432 -6.61 -23.54 23.19
N MET A 433 -5.36 -23.34 22.76
CA MET A 433 -4.95 -23.35 21.36
C MET A 433 -3.73 -24.25 21.13
N ALA A 434 -3.82 -25.22 20.21
CA ALA A 434 -2.69 -26.05 19.78
C ALA A 434 -2.45 -25.92 18.27
N ALA A 435 -1.24 -25.57 17.85
CA ALA A 435 -0.91 -25.38 16.43
C ALA A 435 0.44 -26.01 16.04
N GLY A 436 0.53 -26.61 14.85
CA GLY A 436 1.75 -27.21 14.30
C GLY A 436 1.71 -28.74 14.19
N GLU A 437 2.75 -29.43 14.64
CA GLU A 437 2.83 -30.90 14.58
C GLU A 437 2.99 -31.48 15.98
N LEU A 438 2.20 -32.50 16.37
CA LEU A 438 2.31 -33.19 17.67
C LEU A 438 2.16 -32.29 18.91
N THR A 439 1.56 -31.10 18.78
CA THR A 439 1.44 -30.13 19.89
C THR A 439 0.25 -30.41 20.80
N LYS A 440 0.37 -30.13 22.09
CA LYS A 440 -0.66 -30.36 23.11
C LYS A 440 -0.87 -29.14 24.01
N ALA A 441 -2.04 -28.53 23.94
CA ALA A 441 -2.49 -27.48 24.86
C ALA A 441 -3.56 -28.05 25.80
N THR A 442 -3.17 -28.34 27.04
CA THR A 442 -3.99 -29.07 28.03
C THR A 442 -4.37 -28.26 29.27
N GLY A 443 -3.75 -27.08 29.47
CA GLY A 443 -4.17 -26.11 30.48
C GLY A 443 -5.32 -25.24 29.98
N GLU A 444 -6.19 -24.78 30.86
CA GLU A 444 -7.21 -23.78 30.46
C GLU A 444 -6.53 -22.48 30.04
N ARG A 445 -7.03 -21.85 28.98
CA ARG A 445 -6.47 -20.66 28.32
C ARG A 445 -5.00 -20.80 27.90
N SER A 446 -4.51 -22.03 27.75
CA SER A 446 -3.12 -22.31 27.36
C SER A 446 -2.94 -22.34 25.84
N MET A 447 -1.74 -22.03 25.38
CA MET A 447 -1.38 -22.03 23.96
C MET A 447 -0.10 -22.83 23.74
N ALA A 448 -0.09 -23.74 22.76
CA ALA A 448 1.08 -24.53 22.35
C ALA A 448 1.26 -24.43 20.82
N VAL A 449 2.41 -23.97 20.35
CA VAL A 449 2.71 -23.82 18.92
C VAL A 449 4.08 -24.42 18.58
N GLY A 450 4.21 -25.08 17.43
CA GLY A 450 5.49 -25.60 16.92
C GLY A 450 5.47 -27.12 16.69
N ILE A 451 6.54 -27.82 17.09
CA ILE A 451 6.66 -29.28 16.90
C ILE A 451 6.79 -29.96 18.27
N GLY A 452 5.84 -30.82 18.63
CA GLY A 452 5.86 -31.59 19.87
C GLY A 452 5.82 -30.75 21.14
N THR A 453 5.31 -29.51 21.08
CA THR A 453 5.23 -28.62 22.24
C THR A 453 4.03 -28.95 23.15
N ASN A 454 4.23 -28.84 24.46
CA ASN A 454 3.27 -29.14 25.52
C ASN A 454 3.06 -27.91 26.42
N SER A 455 1.88 -27.31 26.37
CA SER A 455 1.44 -26.25 27.29
C SER A 455 0.40 -26.82 28.27
N ARG A 456 0.77 -26.97 29.55
CA ARG A 456 -0.03 -27.69 30.56
C ARG A 456 -0.61 -26.79 31.67
N SER A 457 -0.06 -25.60 31.84
CA SER A 457 -0.38 -24.69 32.93
C SER A 457 -1.53 -23.75 32.55
N PHE A 458 -2.33 -23.32 33.52
CA PHE A 458 -3.37 -22.31 33.29
C PHE A 458 -2.75 -21.04 32.69
N GLY A 459 -3.25 -20.61 31.52
CA GLY A 459 -2.78 -19.39 30.85
C GLY A 459 -1.35 -19.43 30.31
N SER A 460 -0.73 -20.61 30.17
CA SER A 460 0.67 -20.70 29.70
C SER A 460 0.79 -20.70 28.17
N LEU A 461 1.88 -20.13 27.66
CA LEU A 461 2.29 -20.19 26.25
C LEU A 461 3.55 -21.03 26.08
N ALA A 462 3.53 -22.02 25.18
CA ALA A 462 4.69 -22.81 24.80
C ALA A 462 4.94 -22.72 23.28
N LEU A 463 6.16 -22.36 22.88
CA LEU A 463 6.59 -22.23 21.48
C LEU A 463 7.86 -23.07 21.21
N GLY A 464 8.18 -23.31 19.94
CA GLY A 464 9.43 -23.97 19.52
C GLY A 464 9.29 -25.47 19.26
N ARG A 465 10.23 -26.28 19.76
CA ARG A 465 10.26 -27.73 19.52
C ARG A 465 10.51 -28.51 20.80
N PHE A 466 9.71 -29.55 21.04
CA PHE A 466 9.86 -30.53 22.12
C PHE A 466 10.26 -29.89 23.46
N ASN A 467 9.47 -28.94 23.96
CA ASN A 467 9.72 -28.32 25.27
C ASN A 467 9.62 -29.38 26.38
N ASP A 468 10.47 -29.24 27.40
CA ASP A 468 10.34 -30.02 28.63
C ASP A 468 9.13 -29.49 29.41
N SER A 469 8.23 -30.41 29.78
CA SER A 469 7.02 -30.06 30.49
C SER A 469 7.29 -30.09 31.98
N ILE A 470 7.70 -28.94 32.54
CA ILE A 470 7.83 -28.75 33.98
C ILE A 470 6.49 -29.11 34.65
N ALA A 471 6.54 -29.91 35.71
CA ALA A 471 5.36 -30.35 36.44
C ALA A 471 4.53 -29.14 36.88
N THR A 472 3.28 -29.09 36.45
CA THR A 472 2.33 -28.02 36.79
C THR A 472 1.45 -28.47 37.93
N SER A 473 1.24 -27.61 38.92
CA SER A 473 0.39 -27.90 40.07
C SER A 473 -1.11 -27.95 39.72
N THR A 474 -1.59 -27.09 38.81
CA THR A 474 -2.99 -27.09 38.34
C THR A 474 -3.13 -26.71 36.87
N LYS A 475 -4.21 -27.18 36.22
CA LYS A 475 -4.57 -26.81 34.84
C LYS A 475 -5.55 -25.64 34.74
N THR A 476 -6.16 -25.23 35.86
CA THR A 476 -7.35 -24.38 35.91
C THR A 476 -7.18 -23.11 36.74
N SER A 477 -6.04 -22.91 37.41
CA SER A 477 -5.83 -21.75 38.30
C SER A 477 -4.42 -21.16 38.23
N TRP A 478 -4.29 -19.89 38.62
CA TRP A 478 -3.01 -19.18 38.63
C TRP A 478 -2.16 -19.61 39.84
N VAL A 479 -1.03 -20.27 39.60
CA VAL A 479 -0.08 -20.67 40.65
C VAL A 479 1.28 -20.06 40.35
N ALA A 480 1.81 -19.29 41.29
CA ALA A 480 3.01 -18.46 41.11
C ALA A 480 4.25 -19.25 40.64
N THR A 481 4.37 -20.52 41.02
CA THR A 481 5.48 -21.42 40.66
C THR A 481 5.27 -22.18 39.36
N ASP A 482 4.12 -22.04 38.69
CA ASP A 482 3.88 -22.68 37.40
C ASP A 482 4.43 -21.80 36.25
N PRO A 483 4.84 -22.38 35.11
CA PRO A 483 5.24 -21.62 33.93
C PRO A 483 4.09 -20.78 33.34
N VAL A 484 4.43 -19.58 32.87
CA VAL A 484 3.58 -18.72 32.02
C VAL A 484 4.07 -18.68 30.57
N PHE A 485 5.38 -18.78 30.33
CA PHE A 485 5.96 -18.77 28.99
C PHE A 485 7.12 -19.75 28.87
N ILE A 486 7.15 -20.56 27.81
CA ILE A 486 8.16 -21.60 27.58
C ILE A 486 8.59 -21.56 26.11
N ILE A 487 9.90 -21.62 25.87
CA ILE A 487 10.48 -21.87 24.54
C ILE A 487 11.22 -23.20 24.57
N GLY A 488 10.71 -24.19 23.81
CA GLY A 488 11.32 -25.50 23.67
C GLY A 488 12.43 -25.55 22.62
N ASN A 489 13.52 -26.25 22.94
CA ASN A 489 14.62 -26.56 22.03
C ASN A 489 15.03 -28.05 22.06
N GLY A 490 14.12 -28.93 22.49
CA GLY A 490 14.36 -30.38 22.47
C GLY A 490 14.53 -30.92 21.04
N THR A 491 15.27 -32.01 20.90
CA THR A 491 15.57 -32.61 19.59
C THR A 491 14.59 -33.72 19.20
N SER A 492 13.94 -34.35 20.17
CA SER A 492 12.91 -35.38 19.99
C SER A 492 11.95 -35.42 21.18
N ASP A 493 10.87 -36.18 21.08
CA ASP A 493 9.93 -36.40 22.20
C ASP A 493 10.60 -37.10 23.40
N ALA A 494 11.65 -37.90 23.15
CA ALA A 494 12.47 -38.53 24.19
C ALA A 494 13.52 -37.56 24.79
N ASN A 495 13.90 -36.51 24.05
CA ASN A 495 14.92 -35.54 24.44
C ASN A 495 14.31 -34.13 24.48
N ARG A 496 13.33 -33.95 25.36
CA ARG A 496 12.66 -32.66 25.59
C ARG A 496 13.58 -31.71 26.36
N SER A 497 13.56 -30.42 26.00
CA SER A 497 14.39 -29.39 26.62
C SER A 497 13.76 -28.01 26.46
N ASN A 498 13.97 -27.13 27.45
CA ASN A 498 13.58 -25.73 27.41
C ASN A 498 14.80 -24.84 27.20
N ALA A 499 14.78 -23.97 26.20
CA ALA A 499 15.75 -22.88 26.09
C ALA A 499 15.43 -21.78 27.12
N LEU A 500 14.13 -21.52 27.32
CA LEU A 500 13.63 -20.47 28.21
C LEU A 500 12.35 -20.92 28.93
N THR A 501 12.25 -20.59 30.21
CA THR A 501 11.04 -20.71 31.02
C THR A 501 10.84 -19.42 31.82
N VAL A 502 9.66 -18.82 31.73
CA VAL A 502 9.19 -17.74 32.61
C VAL A 502 8.10 -18.31 33.52
N TYR A 503 8.23 -18.10 34.82
CA TYR A 503 7.26 -18.50 35.84
C TYR A 503 6.28 -17.36 36.14
N LYS A 504 5.09 -17.70 36.61
CA LYS A 504 4.01 -16.75 36.93
C LYS A 504 4.35 -15.74 38.04
N ASN A 505 5.34 -16.03 38.88
CA ASN A 505 5.90 -15.12 39.89
C ASN A 505 6.93 -14.12 39.32
N GLY A 506 7.20 -14.16 38.00
CA GLY A 506 8.20 -13.31 37.34
C GLY A 506 9.61 -13.90 37.32
N THR A 507 9.85 -15.09 37.90
CA THR A 507 11.15 -15.75 37.82
C THR A 507 11.43 -16.23 36.39
N LEU A 508 12.65 -16.00 35.92
CA LEU A 508 13.16 -16.43 34.61
C LEU A 508 14.17 -17.55 34.78
N GLN A 509 14.07 -18.63 33.99
CA GLN A 509 15.03 -19.72 33.91
C GLN A 509 15.47 -19.93 32.46
N LEU A 510 16.78 -19.89 32.21
CA LEU A 510 17.42 -20.28 30.95
C LEU A 510 18.12 -21.62 31.19
N GLN A 511 17.80 -22.65 30.41
CA GLN A 511 18.34 -24.01 30.60
C GLN A 511 19.32 -24.38 29.47
N ASN A 512 20.33 -25.19 29.82
CA ASN A 512 21.26 -25.85 28.90
C ASN A 512 22.26 -24.95 28.14
N LEU A 513 22.90 -24.03 28.86
CA LEU A 513 23.91 -23.12 28.32
C LEU A 513 25.36 -23.61 28.49
N ILE A 514 25.65 -24.90 28.25
CA ILE A 514 26.99 -25.48 28.53
C ILE A 514 27.85 -25.62 27.26
N SER A 515 27.32 -25.36 26.08
CA SER A 515 28.13 -25.31 24.85
C SER A 515 27.60 -24.26 23.89
N THR A 516 28.39 -23.20 23.68
CA THR A 516 28.14 -22.17 22.67
C THR A 516 28.28 -22.77 21.26
N PRO A 517 27.35 -22.51 20.33
CA PRO A 517 27.67 -22.49 18.91
C PRO A 517 28.73 -21.42 18.68
N ALA A 518 29.76 -21.73 17.89
CA ALA A 518 31.00 -20.96 17.72
C ALA A 518 30.87 -19.54 17.12
N ASN A 519 29.69 -18.93 17.11
CA ASN A 519 29.50 -17.56 16.67
C ASN A 519 28.31 -16.92 17.40
N HIS A 520 28.50 -15.67 17.79
CA HIS A 520 27.56 -14.66 18.32
C HIS A 520 27.87 -14.22 19.75
N SER A 521 28.92 -13.41 19.86
CA SER A 521 29.13 -12.44 20.94
C SER A 521 27.85 -11.64 21.19
N ASN A 522 27.44 -11.53 22.46
CA ASN A 522 26.32 -10.73 23.01
C ASN A 522 25.00 -11.49 23.25
N LYS A 523 24.97 -12.35 24.28
CA LYS A 523 23.73 -12.76 24.95
C LYS A 523 23.75 -12.43 26.45
N PHE A 524 22.58 -12.08 26.96
CA PHE A 524 22.28 -11.77 28.35
C PHE A 524 22.09 -13.08 29.14
N TYR A 525 22.79 -13.26 30.26
CA TYR A 525 22.60 -14.40 31.16
C TYR A 525 22.50 -13.94 32.62
N VAL A 526 21.76 -14.69 33.44
CA VAL A 526 21.68 -14.46 34.89
C VAL A 526 22.28 -15.67 35.58
N LEU A 527 23.35 -15.45 36.36
CA LEU A 527 23.93 -16.45 37.26
C LEU A 527 23.72 -15.95 38.69
N ASN A 528 23.19 -16.77 39.59
CA ASN A 528 22.97 -16.42 41.01
C ASN A 528 22.20 -15.10 41.24
N ASN A 529 21.07 -14.91 40.56
CA ASN A 529 20.22 -13.71 40.69
C ASN A 529 20.86 -12.37 40.24
N GLN A 530 21.97 -12.37 39.49
CA GLN A 530 22.58 -11.14 38.95
C GLN A 530 22.69 -11.15 37.43
N PRO A 531 22.33 -10.05 36.72
CA PRO A 531 22.45 -9.96 35.26
C PRO A 531 23.91 -9.81 34.81
N PHE A 532 24.34 -10.64 33.86
CA PHE A 532 25.65 -10.63 33.22
C PHE A 532 25.54 -10.19 31.74
N TYR A 533 26.42 -9.26 31.34
CA TYR A 533 26.65 -8.85 29.97
C TYR A 533 27.99 -9.40 29.46
N GLY A 534 27.96 -10.26 28.43
CA GLY A 534 29.08 -10.43 27.50
C GLY A 534 29.91 -11.70 27.62
N ASP A 535 30.13 -12.33 26.46
CA ASP A 535 30.98 -13.49 26.22
C ASP A 535 32.39 -13.00 25.90
N LYS A 536 33.16 -12.74 26.96
CA LYS A 536 34.62 -12.62 26.99
C LYS A 536 34.99 -12.51 28.45
N VAL A 537 36.12 -13.10 28.81
CA VAL A 537 36.89 -12.79 30.02
C VAL A 537 37.03 -11.27 30.13
N LEU A 538 36.07 -10.60 30.76
CA LEU A 538 36.21 -9.24 31.25
C LEU A 538 36.64 -9.39 32.69
N SER A 539 37.95 -9.53 32.88
CA SER A 539 38.65 -9.46 34.16
C SER A 539 38.53 -8.08 34.83
N SER A 540 37.41 -7.36 34.67
CA SER A 540 37.13 -6.12 35.41
C SER A 540 35.66 -5.71 35.28
N GLN A 541 34.84 -6.02 36.28
CA GLN A 541 33.65 -5.19 36.58
C GLN A 541 33.55 -4.76 38.06
N LEU A 542 34.45 -5.24 38.94
CA LEU A 542 34.38 -5.15 40.40
C LEU A 542 33.30 -6.07 41.03
N GLU A 543 33.66 -6.75 42.12
CA GLU A 543 32.77 -7.51 43.01
C GLU A 543 32.62 -6.78 44.35
N LYS A 544 31.38 -6.70 44.83
CA LYS A 544 31.09 -6.19 46.18
C LYS A 544 31.41 -7.28 47.20
N ILE A 545 32.32 -7.00 48.13
CA ILE A 545 32.81 -7.95 49.13
C ILE A 545 32.70 -7.36 50.53
N THR A 546 32.43 -8.22 51.52
CA THR A 546 32.41 -7.86 52.94
C THR A 546 33.44 -8.72 53.68
N GLU A 547 34.45 -8.08 54.25
CA GLU A 547 35.56 -8.74 54.94
C GLU A 547 35.83 -8.02 56.27
N GLY A 548 36.04 -8.75 57.37
CA GLY A 548 36.29 -8.12 58.67
C GLY A 548 35.16 -7.22 59.22
N GLY A 549 33.97 -7.26 58.62
CA GLY A 549 32.80 -6.45 59.02
C GLY A 549 32.57 -5.19 58.17
N THR A 550 33.44 -4.90 57.21
CA THR A 550 33.36 -3.74 56.32
C THR A 550 33.15 -4.17 54.86
N THR A 551 32.53 -3.30 54.06
CA THR A 551 32.10 -3.61 52.70
C THR A 551 32.71 -2.67 51.67
N GLY A 552 33.32 -3.22 50.63
CA GLY A 552 33.90 -2.46 49.52
C GLY A 552 33.84 -3.21 48.19
N TRP A 553 34.62 -2.76 47.21
CA TRP A 553 34.63 -3.30 45.85
C TRP A 553 36.04 -3.75 45.44
N ARG A 554 36.23 -5.03 45.09
CA ARG A 554 37.52 -5.57 44.61
C ARG A 554 37.39 -6.11 43.18
N LEU A 555 38.48 -6.25 42.43
CA LEU A 555 38.45 -7.01 41.16
C LEU A 555 37.92 -8.43 41.38
N LEU A 556 36.90 -8.79 40.60
CA LEU A 556 36.25 -10.11 40.63
C LEU A 556 37.27 -11.26 40.56
N GLY A 557 37.21 -12.18 41.52
CA GLY A 557 37.98 -13.44 41.51
C GLY A 557 39.40 -13.33 42.06
N ARG A 558 39.72 -12.25 42.78
CA ARG A 558 40.98 -12.14 43.54
C ARG A 558 40.92 -13.02 44.79
N ASP A 559 42.01 -13.70 45.11
CA ASP A 559 42.12 -14.46 46.36
C ASP A 559 42.14 -13.48 47.55
N PRO A 560 41.14 -13.55 48.47
CA PRO A 560 41.11 -12.72 49.66
C PRO A 560 42.35 -12.88 50.54
N ASN A 561 43.00 -14.05 50.58
CA ASN A 561 44.19 -14.28 51.42
C ASN A 561 45.41 -13.45 50.99
N ASN A 562 45.41 -12.94 49.76
CA ASN A 562 46.48 -12.09 49.24
C ASN A 562 46.25 -10.61 49.54
N HIS A 563 45.11 -10.24 50.13
CA HIS A 563 44.72 -8.88 50.44
C HIS A 563 44.33 -8.77 51.93
N GLY A 564 44.49 -7.59 52.52
CA GLY A 564 43.87 -7.28 53.80
C GLY A 564 42.35 -7.12 53.66
N ASN A 565 41.64 -7.17 54.78
CA ASN A 565 40.20 -6.94 54.82
C ASN A 565 39.86 -5.61 54.13
N ILE A 566 38.94 -5.64 53.16
CA ILE A 566 38.49 -4.46 52.44
C ILE A 566 37.96 -3.38 53.39
N GLY A 567 38.35 -2.12 53.21
CA GLY A 567 37.78 -1.00 53.96
C GLY A 567 36.34 -0.70 53.57
N GLU A 568 35.58 -0.03 54.45
CA GLU A 568 34.22 0.42 54.13
C GLU A 568 34.24 1.41 52.97
N ASP A 569 33.42 1.20 51.94
CA ASP A 569 33.38 1.97 50.69
C ASP A 569 34.72 2.04 49.92
N ALA A 570 35.66 1.13 50.21
CA ALA A 570 36.96 1.09 49.54
C ALA A 570 36.87 0.47 48.13
N VAL A 571 37.81 0.84 47.25
CA VAL A 571 37.95 0.28 45.89
C VAL A 571 39.34 -0.32 45.71
N ASP A 572 39.38 -1.65 45.62
CA ASP A 572 40.59 -2.45 45.48
C ASP A 572 40.74 -3.01 44.05
N LEU A 573 41.51 -2.28 43.25
CA LEU A 573 41.96 -2.65 41.92
C LEU A 573 43.38 -3.26 41.95
N SER A 574 43.88 -3.66 43.11
CA SER A 574 45.25 -4.15 43.25
C SER A 574 45.40 -5.61 42.80
N LEU A 575 46.64 -5.95 42.47
CA LEU A 575 47.10 -7.28 42.07
C LEU A 575 48.07 -7.78 43.13
N SER A 576 47.59 -8.61 44.05
CA SER A 576 48.44 -9.30 45.01
C SER A 576 48.47 -10.80 44.72
N SER A 577 49.66 -11.33 44.46
CA SER A 577 49.93 -12.76 44.17
C SER A 577 50.61 -13.47 45.34
N ILE A 578 50.76 -12.80 46.48
CA ILE A 578 51.42 -13.28 47.69
C ILE A 578 50.44 -13.05 48.85
N VAL A 579 50.36 -14.03 49.75
CA VAL A 579 49.56 -13.95 50.97
C VAL A 579 49.97 -12.70 51.75
N SER A 580 49.01 -11.82 52.03
CA SER A 580 49.23 -10.57 52.75
C SER A 580 47.96 -10.19 53.48
N ALA A 581 48.09 -9.85 54.76
CA ALA A 581 46.97 -9.37 55.58
C ALA A 581 46.75 -7.85 55.47
N THR A 582 47.56 -7.16 54.66
CA THR A 582 47.53 -5.69 54.57
C THR A 582 47.36 -5.17 53.15
N ASN A 583 47.87 -5.86 52.13
CA ASN A 583 47.80 -5.36 50.74
C ASN A 583 46.36 -5.09 50.28
N GLY A 584 46.19 -4.12 49.40
CA GLY A 584 44.88 -3.68 48.92
C GLY A 584 44.36 -2.45 49.64
N ALA A 585 43.07 -2.15 49.40
CA ALA A 585 42.38 -0.97 49.90
C ALA A 585 41.76 -1.26 51.27
N THR A 586 42.57 -1.19 52.33
CA THR A 586 42.18 -1.58 53.70
C THR A 586 41.64 -0.41 54.53
N GLY A 587 41.95 0.84 54.16
CA GLY A 587 41.37 2.03 54.80
C GLY A 587 39.94 2.33 54.32
N ALA A 588 39.13 2.99 55.12
CA ALA A 588 37.77 3.40 54.71
C ALA A 588 37.82 4.39 53.54
N ALA A 589 36.99 4.22 52.51
CA ALA A 589 36.98 5.00 51.28
C ALA A 589 38.36 5.10 50.58
N SER A 590 39.25 4.12 50.79
CA SER A 590 40.58 4.08 50.18
C SER A 590 40.55 3.50 48.77
N ILE A 591 41.58 3.80 47.97
CA ILE A 591 41.74 3.26 46.61
C ILE A 591 43.12 2.61 46.50
N ALA A 592 43.18 1.32 46.16
CA ALA A 592 44.41 0.62 45.84
C ALA A 592 44.38 0.13 44.38
N MET A 593 45.43 0.38 43.59
CA MET A 593 45.51 -0.06 42.18
C MET A 593 46.93 -0.47 41.82
N GLY A 594 47.09 -1.55 41.06
CA GLY A 594 48.40 -2.04 40.61
C GLY A 594 48.96 -3.14 41.52
N GLN A 595 50.23 -3.49 41.37
CA GLN A 595 50.82 -4.68 41.99
C GLN A 595 51.26 -4.42 43.45
N GLN A 596 50.79 -5.24 44.39
CA GLN A 596 51.22 -5.21 45.80
C GLN A 596 51.13 -3.82 46.45
N THR A 597 50.09 -3.05 46.14
CA THR A 597 49.86 -1.72 46.74
C THR A 597 49.12 -1.84 48.07
N LEU A 598 49.35 -0.87 48.96
CA LEU A 598 48.74 -0.81 50.30
C LEU A 598 48.13 0.59 50.51
N ALA A 599 46.80 0.69 50.51
CA ALA A 599 46.08 1.90 50.88
C ALA A 599 45.36 1.67 52.22
N SER A 600 46.05 1.90 53.34
CA SER A 600 45.54 1.62 54.69
C SER A 600 45.08 2.85 55.47
N GLY A 601 45.43 4.05 55.02
CA GLY A 601 44.87 5.28 55.57
C GLY A 601 43.42 5.49 55.16
N ASN A 602 42.62 6.11 56.02
CA ASN A 602 41.26 6.52 55.63
C ASN A 602 41.32 7.53 54.48
N THR A 603 40.54 7.30 53.43
CA THR A 603 40.50 8.10 52.20
C THR A 603 41.88 8.21 51.53
N SER A 604 42.77 7.21 51.71
CA SER A 604 44.08 7.20 51.07
C SER A 604 44.04 6.58 49.67
N THR A 605 45.02 6.90 48.83
CA THR A 605 45.13 6.39 47.45
C THR A 605 46.52 5.83 47.21
N ALA A 606 46.64 4.52 46.91
CA ALA A 606 47.89 3.85 46.54
C ALA A 606 47.82 3.28 45.11
N LEU A 607 48.63 3.81 44.18
CA LEU A 607 48.64 3.39 42.77
C LEU A 607 50.05 2.96 42.34
N GLY A 608 50.18 1.86 41.59
CA GLY A 608 51.44 1.43 40.97
C GLY A 608 51.99 0.10 41.48
N ILE A 609 53.28 0.01 41.79
CA ILE A 609 53.95 -1.23 42.23
C ILE A 609 54.58 -1.01 43.61
N ASN A 610 54.20 -1.83 44.60
CA ASN A 610 54.79 -1.82 45.94
C ASN A 610 54.69 -0.44 46.63
N THR A 611 53.60 0.31 46.40
CA THR A 611 53.39 1.65 46.97
C THR A 611 52.51 1.58 48.22
N THR A 612 52.81 2.41 49.22
CA THR A 612 52.09 2.45 50.51
C THR A 612 51.56 3.85 50.79
N ALA A 613 50.23 3.96 50.92
CA ALA A 613 49.52 5.15 51.39
C ALA A 613 48.83 4.84 52.73
N SER A 614 49.55 5.01 53.85
CA SER A 614 49.08 4.67 55.20
C SER A 614 48.63 5.89 56.03
N GLY A 615 49.00 7.10 55.61
CA GLY A 615 48.46 8.32 56.21
C GLY A 615 46.99 8.55 55.85
N THR A 616 46.20 9.10 56.77
CA THR A 616 44.83 9.53 56.44
C THR A 616 44.88 10.64 55.39
N TYR A 617 44.05 10.56 54.34
CA TYR A 617 44.07 11.42 53.14
C TYR A 617 45.38 11.37 52.31
N SER A 618 46.26 10.39 52.53
CA SER A 618 47.54 10.35 51.82
C SER A 618 47.44 9.77 50.41
N THR A 619 48.37 10.14 49.53
CA THR A 619 48.44 9.66 48.14
C THR A 619 49.84 9.12 47.84
N ALA A 620 49.97 7.83 47.51
CA ALA A 620 51.21 7.21 47.05
C ALA A 620 51.04 6.71 45.60
N MET A 621 51.90 7.15 44.68
CA MET A 621 51.81 6.78 43.26
C MET A 621 53.17 6.46 42.64
N GLY A 622 53.27 5.37 41.89
CA GLY A 622 54.48 4.98 41.14
C GLY A 622 55.08 3.65 41.60
N ALA A 623 56.38 3.58 41.89
CA ALA A 623 57.06 2.34 42.27
C ALA A 623 57.81 2.49 43.60
N SER A 624 57.47 1.67 44.60
CA SER A 624 58.10 1.69 45.94
C SER A 624 58.01 3.04 46.66
N THR A 625 56.89 3.77 46.52
CA THR A 625 56.68 5.07 47.17
C THR A 625 55.90 4.94 48.47
N ASN A 626 56.20 5.78 49.47
CA ASN A 626 55.61 5.74 50.81
C ASN A 626 55.04 7.11 51.21
N ALA A 627 53.72 7.22 51.30
CA ALA A 627 53.01 8.38 51.83
C ALA A 627 52.38 8.04 53.20
N THR A 628 53.16 8.21 54.27
CA THR A 628 52.79 7.78 55.64
C THR A 628 52.30 8.91 56.53
N GLY A 629 52.58 10.17 56.19
CA GLY A 629 52.10 11.33 56.94
C GLY A 629 50.63 11.67 56.65
N TYR A 630 49.97 12.36 57.58
CA TYR A 630 48.59 12.86 57.38
C TYR A 630 48.52 13.81 56.16
N ALA A 631 47.62 13.54 55.21
CA ALA A 631 47.47 14.29 53.96
C ALA A 631 48.80 14.47 53.17
N SER A 632 49.70 13.48 53.26
CA SER A 632 50.98 13.46 52.54
C SER A 632 50.84 12.95 51.10
N THR A 633 51.74 13.34 50.20
CA THR A 633 51.78 12.86 48.82
C THR A 633 53.18 12.35 48.45
N ALA A 634 53.32 11.09 48.04
CA ALA A 634 54.56 10.50 47.53
C ALA A 634 54.38 10.00 46.10
N MET A 635 55.10 10.56 45.13
CA MET A 635 54.96 10.23 43.71
C MET A 635 56.30 9.91 43.04
N GLY A 636 56.35 8.91 42.15
CA GLY A 636 57.53 8.54 41.37
C GLY A 636 58.15 7.20 41.76
N SER A 637 59.45 7.13 41.98
CA SER A 637 60.17 5.89 42.30
C SER A 637 60.98 6.03 43.60
N ALA A 638 60.72 5.16 44.58
CA ALA A 638 61.41 5.15 45.86
C ALA A 638 61.34 6.49 46.62
N THR A 639 60.22 7.21 46.56
CA THR A 639 60.00 8.47 47.27
C THR A 639 59.29 8.27 48.61
N THR A 640 59.58 9.11 49.60
CA THR A 640 58.97 9.03 50.95
C THR A 640 58.46 10.40 51.40
N ALA A 641 57.18 10.48 51.74
CA ALA A 641 56.55 11.63 52.39
C ALA A 641 56.00 11.19 53.76
N SER A 642 56.72 11.51 54.83
CA SER A 642 56.49 10.87 56.14
C SER A 642 55.78 11.72 57.18
N ASP A 643 55.72 13.04 56.99
CA ASP A 643 55.13 13.99 57.94
C ASP A 643 53.83 14.62 57.38
N PHE A 644 53.08 15.32 58.22
CA PHE A 644 51.79 15.90 57.84
C PHE A 644 51.95 16.97 56.75
N TYR A 645 51.10 16.91 55.71
CA TYR A 645 51.16 17.74 54.49
C TYR A 645 52.49 17.64 53.69
N ALA A 646 53.34 16.65 53.95
CA ALA A 646 54.60 16.49 53.22
C ALA A 646 54.35 16.00 51.77
N VAL A 647 55.13 16.50 50.81
CA VAL A 647 55.05 16.15 49.39
C VAL A 647 56.42 15.71 48.88
N ALA A 648 56.58 14.45 48.47
CA ALA A 648 57.80 13.92 47.87
C ALA A 648 57.53 13.45 46.42
N MET A 649 58.21 14.02 45.42
CA MET A 649 58.03 13.65 44.01
C MET A 649 59.37 13.40 43.28
N GLY A 650 59.43 12.37 42.44
CA GLY A 650 60.59 12.07 41.59
C GLY A 650 61.26 10.73 41.90
N HIS A 651 62.58 10.68 42.04
CA HIS A 651 63.33 9.43 42.31
C HIS A 651 64.18 9.57 43.58
N LEU A 652 64.00 8.70 44.57
CA LEU A 652 64.75 8.70 45.85
C LEU A 652 64.60 9.99 46.68
N SER A 653 63.55 10.79 46.45
CA SER A 653 63.30 12.04 47.19
C SER A 653 62.54 11.80 48.50
N SER A 654 62.89 12.56 49.54
CA SER A 654 62.35 12.41 50.90
C SER A 654 61.87 13.75 51.46
N ALA A 655 60.58 13.84 51.79
CA ALA A 655 59.97 14.96 52.50
C ALA A 655 59.58 14.50 53.93
N SER A 656 60.39 14.88 54.90
CA SER A 656 60.27 14.43 56.30
C SER A 656 60.00 15.55 57.29
N GLY A 657 59.97 16.81 56.84
CA GLY A 657 59.50 17.93 57.66
C GLY A 657 57.99 18.15 57.51
N PRO A 658 57.32 18.70 58.54
CA PRO A 658 55.93 19.15 58.43
C PRO A 658 55.72 20.12 57.27
N ALA A 659 54.72 19.86 56.41
CA ALA A 659 54.41 20.66 55.23
C ALA A 659 55.63 20.93 54.32
N SER A 660 56.57 19.97 54.25
CA SER A 660 57.77 20.05 53.41
C SER A 660 57.54 19.50 52.00
N ILE A 661 58.29 19.99 51.02
CA ILE A 661 58.22 19.58 49.61
C ILE A 661 59.59 19.12 49.14
N ALA A 662 59.75 17.87 48.71
CA ALA A 662 60.97 17.35 48.10
C ALA A 662 60.70 16.88 46.66
N MET A 663 61.25 17.55 45.66
CA MET A 663 61.01 17.24 44.24
C MET A 663 62.31 17.00 43.46
N GLY A 664 62.30 16.02 42.56
CA GLY A 664 63.43 15.69 41.67
C GLY A 664 64.16 14.39 42.05
N GLN A 665 65.49 14.35 41.92
CA GLN A 665 66.29 13.15 42.20
C GLN A 665 67.08 13.32 43.50
N SER A 666 66.84 12.44 44.47
CA SER A 666 67.55 12.41 45.76
C SER A 666 67.46 13.73 46.53
N SER A 667 66.36 14.48 46.38
CA SER A 667 66.13 15.73 47.12
C SER A 667 65.60 15.42 48.52
N MET A 668 66.04 16.19 49.53
CA MET A 668 65.69 15.99 50.94
C MET A 668 65.16 17.29 51.55
N ALA A 669 63.91 17.28 51.99
CA ALA A 669 63.27 18.40 52.69
C ALA A 669 62.93 17.96 54.12
N SER A 670 63.77 18.35 55.08
CA SER A 670 63.69 17.92 56.49
C SER A 670 63.25 19.03 57.45
N GLY A 671 63.33 20.29 57.05
CA GLY A 671 62.78 21.41 57.83
C GLY A 671 61.26 21.55 57.64
N ALA A 672 60.56 22.10 58.62
CA ALA A 672 59.14 22.43 58.47
C ALA A 672 58.93 23.60 57.49
N LEU A 673 57.86 23.53 56.68
CA LEU A 673 57.51 24.50 55.62
C LEU A 673 58.60 24.69 54.55
N THR A 674 59.39 23.66 54.27
CA THR A 674 60.52 23.75 53.32
C THR A 674 60.19 23.26 51.92
N ALA A 675 61.00 23.65 50.94
CA ALA A 675 60.98 23.06 49.60
C ALA A 675 62.40 22.78 49.06
N ALA A 676 62.74 21.53 48.78
CA ALA A 676 63.97 21.11 48.09
C ALA A 676 63.62 20.60 46.69
N MET A 677 64.07 21.27 45.63
CA MET A 677 63.74 20.89 44.24
C MET A 677 65.00 20.78 43.36
N GLY A 678 65.18 19.64 42.70
CA GLY A 678 66.27 19.42 41.75
C GLY A 678 67.02 18.10 41.99
N ARG A 679 68.36 18.12 41.92
CA ARG A 679 69.21 16.92 42.07
C ARG A 679 70.08 17.02 43.32
N ASN A 680 69.91 16.10 44.28
CA ASN A 680 70.64 16.09 45.56
C ASN A 680 70.52 17.43 46.32
N THR A 681 69.36 18.06 46.25
CA THR A 681 69.10 19.31 46.99
C THR A 681 68.65 19.03 48.42
N ILE A 682 69.06 19.86 49.38
CA ILE A 682 68.73 19.72 50.80
C ILE A 682 68.12 21.05 51.29
N ALA A 683 66.92 20.98 51.86
CA ALA A 683 66.29 22.07 52.59
C ALA A 683 66.00 21.62 54.03
N ASP A 684 66.88 21.99 54.96
CA ASP A 684 66.87 21.58 56.37
C ASP A 684 66.45 22.70 57.34
N SER A 685 66.46 23.95 56.88
CA SER A 685 66.10 25.16 57.64
C SER A 685 64.59 25.45 57.56
N TYR A 686 63.95 25.81 58.67
CA TYR A 686 62.53 26.21 58.72
C TYR A 686 62.17 27.23 57.64
N ALA A 687 61.08 27.00 56.90
CA ALA A 687 60.58 27.90 55.84
C ALA A 687 61.60 28.21 54.71
N SER A 688 62.56 27.32 54.46
CA SER A 688 63.57 27.51 53.40
C SER A 688 63.21 26.85 52.07
N VAL A 689 63.66 27.47 50.97
CA VAL A 689 63.53 26.92 49.61
C VAL A 689 64.93 26.72 49.02
N SER A 690 65.23 25.51 48.55
CA SER A 690 66.47 25.15 47.86
C SER A 690 66.18 24.60 46.47
N LEU A 691 66.83 25.15 45.45
CA LEU A 691 66.67 24.77 44.05
C LEU A 691 68.01 24.31 43.44
N GLY A 692 67.99 23.60 42.31
CA GLY A 692 69.18 23.35 41.49
C GLY A 692 69.85 21.99 41.73
N ALA A 693 71.18 21.95 41.83
CA ALA A 693 71.93 20.71 42.06
C ALA A 693 72.95 20.88 43.18
N TYR A 694 73.00 19.92 44.12
CA TYR A 694 73.97 19.88 45.23
C TYR A 694 74.17 21.24 45.90
N ASN A 695 73.11 21.84 46.44
CA ASN A 695 73.23 23.08 47.21
C ASN A 695 74.03 22.82 48.50
N ALA A 696 74.85 23.79 48.89
CA ALA A 696 75.49 23.79 50.19
C ALA A 696 74.47 24.20 51.26
N THR A 697 74.45 23.47 52.36
CA THR A 697 73.65 23.80 53.54
C THR A 697 74.48 24.58 54.53
N ILE A 698 73.81 25.34 55.41
CA ILE A 698 74.48 26.02 56.51
C ILE A 698 74.48 25.07 57.72
N PRO A 699 75.64 24.62 58.22
CA PRO A 699 75.70 23.72 59.37
C PRO A 699 75.00 24.32 60.59
N GLY A 700 74.08 23.56 61.20
CA GLY A 700 73.37 23.98 62.42
C GLY A 700 72.11 24.84 62.18
N SER A 701 71.58 24.87 60.95
CA SER A 701 70.29 25.48 60.65
C SER A 701 69.15 24.88 61.51
N ASN A 702 68.18 25.71 61.89
CA ASN A 702 67.07 25.27 62.74
C ASN A 702 65.89 24.77 61.88
N PRO A 703 65.44 23.51 62.05
CA PRO A 703 64.39 22.93 61.20
C PRO A 703 62.97 23.36 61.56
N THR A 704 62.74 24.01 62.71
CA THR A 704 61.37 24.24 63.24
C THR A 704 61.03 25.70 63.55
N THR A 705 62.01 26.59 63.60
CA THR A 705 61.81 28.00 63.99
C THR A 705 62.59 28.99 63.12
N TRP A 706 62.13 30.24 63.07
CA TRP A 706 62.75 31.30 62.28
C TRP A 706 64.03 31.84 62.94
N VAL A 707 65.20 31.49 62.40
CA VAL A 707 66.50 32.00 62.85
C VAL A 707 67.08 32.94 61.81
N ALA A 708 67.39 34.19 62.19
CA ALA A 708 67.77 35.26 61.26
C ALA A 708 69.00 34.95 60.37
N THR A 709 69.90 34.07 60.82
CA THR A 709 71.12 33.66 60.11
C THR A 709 70.94 32.45 59.20
N ASP A 710 69.76 31.82 59.21
CA ASP A 710 69.48 30.64 58.41
C ASP A 710 69.04 31.02 56.98
N PRO A 711 69.22 30.12 56.00
CA PRO A 711 68.77 30.37 54.64
C PRO A 711 67.24 30.38 54.58
N VAL A 712 66.68 31.33 53.82
CA VAL A 712 65.29 31.32 53.34
C VAL A 712 65.21 30.88 51.88
N PHE A 713 66.26 31.15 51.09
CA PHE A 713 66.33 30.74 49.68
C PHE A 713 67.78 30.38 49.29
N ALA A 714 67.96 29.29 48.55
CA ALA A 714 69.26 28.90 48.00
C ALA A 714 69.12 28.30 46.59
N ILE A 715 70.07 28.62 45.71
CA ILE A 715 70.20 27.99 44.38
C ILE A 715 71.52 27.23 44.34
N GLY A 716 71.46 25.91 44.34
CA GLY A 716 72.60 25.01 44.24
C GLY A 716 73.15 24.89 42.83
N VAL A 717 74.48 24.97 42.70
CA VAL A 717 75.24 24.74 41.46
C VAL A 717 76.44 23.80 41.72
N GLY A 718 76.34 22.96 42.75
CA GLY A 718 77.35 21.96 43.04
C GLY A 718 77.33 20.79 42.05
N THR A 719 78.41 20.02 42.01
CA THR A 719 78.59 18.92 41.04
C THR A 719 78.54 17.52 41.66
N SER A 720 78.75 17.41 42.98
CA SER A 720 78.71 16.17 43.76
C SER A 720 78.46 16.46 45.24
N ASP A 721 78.18 15.43 46.06
CA ASP A 721 77.98 15.62 47.51
C ASP A 721 79.22 16.15 48.23
N MET A 722 80.42 15.89 47.69
CA MET A 722 81.67 16.48 48.20
C MET A 722 81.90 17.92 47.72
N ASN A 723 81.18 18.37 46.69
CA ASN A 723 81.35 19.67 46.04
C ASN A 723 80.02 20.44 45.98
N ARG A 724 79.34 20.56 47.13
CA ARG A 724 78.12 21.36 47.27
C ARG A 724 78.46 22.85 47.22
N LYS A 725 77.68 23.64 46.46
CA LYS A 725 77.89 25.10 46.30
C LYS A 725 76.57 25.82 45.99
N ASN A 726 76.43 27.07 46.46
CA ASN A 726 75.30 27.93 46.11
C ASN A 726 75.70 29.09 45.18
N ALA A 727 74.96 29.26 44.08
CA ALA A 727 75.04 30.43 43.20
C ALA A 727 74.36 31.64 43.84
N VAL A 728 73.25 31.43 44.55
CA VAL A 728 72.54 32.46 45.30
C VAL A 728 72.15 31.89 46.66
N THR A 729 72.34 32.67 47.72
CA THR A 729 71.85 32.37 49.08
C THR A 729 71.20 33.61 49.66
N ILE A 730 69.94 33.54 50.07
CA ILE A 730 69.26 34.61 50.80
C ILE A 730 69.02 34.10 52.21
N LEU A 731 69.47 34.86 53.20
CA LEU A 731 69.22 34.58 54.62
C LEU A 731 67.90 35.22 55.07
N LYS A 732 67.32 34.69 56.14
CA LYS A 732 66.07 35.20 56.74
C LYS A 732 66.14 36.67 57.22
N ASN A 733 67.34 37.23 57.39
CA ASN A 733 67.58 38.66 57.67
C ASN A 733 67.72 39.53 56.41
N ALA A 734 67.27 39.04 55.25
CA ALA A 734 67.30 39.70 53.94
C ALA A 734 68.69 39.94 53.34
N LYS A 735 69.76 39.36 53.91
CA LYS A 735 71.08 39.38 53.27
C LYS A 735 71.10 38.42 52.08
N THR A 736 71.40 38.95 50.90
CA THR A 736 71.50 38.21 49.65
C THR A 736 72.96 38.01 49.27
N GLY A 737 73.39 36.76 49.15
CA GLY A 737 74.69 36.35 48.67
C GLY A 737 74.61 35.84 47.25
N ILE A 738 75.53 36.28 46.38
CA ILE A 738 75.79 35.64 45.09
C ILE A 738 77.16 34.97 45.19
N ASN A 739 77.22 33.67 44.89
CA ASN A 739 78.42 32.82 44.98
C ASN A 739 79.01 32.72 46.41
N THR A 740 78.16 32.84 47.43
CA THR A 740 78.51 32.66 48.86
C THR A 740 77.30 32.16 49.65
N GLU A 741 77.54 31.32 50.64
CA GLU A 741 76.52 30.78 51.54
C GLU A 741 76.27 31.65 52.78
N ALA A 742 77.21 32.54 53.11
CA ALA A 742 77.18 33.39 54.31
C ALA A 742 77.34 34.88 53.92
N PRO A 743 76.31 35.53 53.36
CA PRO A 743 76.38 36.94 53.02
C PRO A 743 76.57 37.83 54.27
N LEU A 744 77.57 38.71 54.25
CA LEU A 744 77.87 39.62 55.36
C LEU A 744 77.13 40.97 55.24
N ALA A 745 76.70 41.34 54.03
CA ALA A 745 76.00 42.58 53.68
C ALA A 745 74.64 42.32 53.01
N GLY A 746 73.84 43.38 52.79
CA GLY A 746 72.51 43.29 52.16
C GLY A 746 72.51 42.64 50.78
N LEU A 747 73.48 43.02 49.93
CA LEU A 747 73.86 42.28 48.72
C LEU A 747 75.38 42.02 48.78
N HIS A 748 75.79 40.75 48.90
CA HIS A 748 77.18 40.30 48.94
C HIS A 748 77.45 39.43 47.70
N ILE A 749 78.10 40.00 46.69
CA ILE A 749 78.57 39.26 45.51
C ILE A 749 80.01 38.82 45.78
N LYS A 750 80.24 37.53 46.01
CA LYS A 750 81.59 36.99 46.22
C LYS A 750 82.22 36.64 44.88
N GLY A 751 83.22 37.42 44.46
CA GLY A 751 84.00 37.15 43.25
C GLY A 751 84.73 35.79 43.33
N VAL A 752 84.80 35.08 42.21
CA VAL A 752 85.75 33.99 42.04
C VAL A 752 87.10 34.64 41.72
N GLU A 753 88.10 34.43 42.58
CA GLU A 753 89.49 34.81 42.31
C GLU A 753 90.03 34.00 41.11
N ALA A 754 89.71 34.40 39.87
CA ALA A 754 90.42 33.94 38.68
C ALA A 754 90.17 34.76 37.40
N THR A 755 89.10 35.54 37.25
CA THR A 755 88.93 36.42 36.07
C THR A 755 88.26 37.73 36.45
N THR A 756 88.73 38.82 35.85
CA THR A 756 88.48 40.25 36.11
C THR A 756 87.03 40.74 35.93
N ASN A 757 86.02 39.87 35.93
CA ASN A 757 84.65 40.21 35.53
C ASN A 757 83.61 40.03 36.65
N ALA A 758 83.95 40.42 37.88
CA ALA A 758 82.93 40.61 38.93
C ALA A 758 82.20 41.96 38.76
N HIS A 759 81.55 42.16 37.62
CA HIS A 759 80.75 43.35 37.34
C HIS A 759 79.26 43.00 37.26
N ILE A 760 78.40 43.87 37.81
CA ILE A 760 76.97 43.86 37.51
C ILE A 760 76.83 44.39 36.07
N ARG A 761 76.62 43.50 35.09
CA ARG A 761 76.43 43.84 33.69
C ARG A 761 74.92 43.95 33.39
N LEU A 762 74.45 45.15 33.04
CA LEU A 762 73.07 45.41 32.59
C LEU A 762 73.08 45.55 31.06
N GLU A 763 72.56 44.56 30.34
CA GLU A 763 72.49 44.58 28.87
C GLU A 763 71.05 44.51 28.39
N ASN A 764 70.71 45.30 27.36
CA ASN A 764 69.51 45.10 26.56
C ASN A 764 69.91 44.62 25.16
N ASN A 765 69.32 43.52 24.73
CA ASN A 765 69.77 42.71 23.60
C ASN A 765 69.11 43.16 22.29
N ALA A 766 69.20 44.44 21.96
CA ALA A 766 69.04 45.01 20.61
C ALA A 766 69.10 46.55 20.68
N ASN A 767 70.15 47.13 20.12
CA ASN A 767 70.26 48.52 19.64
C ASN A 767 69.65 49.64 20.53
N ALA A 768 70.56 50.27 21.30
CA ALA A 768 70.49 51.66 21.77
C ALA A 768 69.32 52.04 22.70
N ASP A 769 69.33 51.48 23.92
CA ASP A 769 68.90 52.18 25.13
C ASP A 769 69.62 51.57 26.34
N TYR A 770 70.35 52.38 27.10
CA TYR A 770 71.02 51.94 28.33
C TYR A 770 69.95 51.72 29.40
N GLY A 771 69.96 50.57 30.07
CA GLY A 771 69.10 50.33 31.22
C GLY A 771 69.36 51.39 32.30
N ASN A 772 68.40 52.30 32.51
CA ASN A 772 68.50 53.32 33.55
C ASN A 772 68.41 52.65 34.93
N ILE A 773 69.43 52.85 35.78
CA ILE A 773 69.32 52.57 37.21
C ILE A 773 68.56 53.75 37.83
N PHE A 774 67.24 53.65 37.92
CA PHE A 774 66.45 54.58 38.72
C PHE A 774 66.65 54.23 40.21
N TYR A 775 67.27 55.13 40.96
CA TYR A 775 67.40 55.04 42.42
C TYR A 775 66.68 56.24 43.02
N ASP A 776 65.69 56.01 43.88
CA ASP A 776 64.81 57.06 44.45
C ASP A 776 65.44 57.72 45.71
N GLY A 777 66.74 57.94 45.65
CA GLY A 777 67.54 58.51 46.73
C GLY A 777 68.89 59.02 46.21
N ASN A 778 69.79 59.40 47.12
CA ASN A 778 71.15 59.77 46.72
C ASN A 778 71.90 58.52 46.25
N MET A 779 72.02 58.34 44.94
CA MET A 779 72.93 57.36 44.36
C MET A 779 74.35 57.85 44.61
N LYS A 780 74.99 57.36 45.69
CA LYS A 780 76.36 57.73 46.05
C LYS A 780 77.32 56.74 45.40
N PHE A 781 77.93 57.14 44.29
CA PHE A 781 79.09 56.46 43.74
C PHE A 781 80.28 56.74 44.66
N ILE A 782 80.56 55.83 45.59
CA ILE A 782 81.74 55.90 46.45
C ILE A 782 82.88 55.23 45.70
N ASN A 783 83.66 56.02 44.99
CA ASN A 783 85.00 55.62 44.61
C ASN A 783 85.90 55.75 45.87
N SER A 784 86.47 54.63 46.33
CA SER A 784 87.37 54.61 47.50
C SER A 784 88.87 54.59 47.13
N GLY A 785 89.22 54.66 45.85
CA GLY A 785 90.60 54.69 45.35
C GLY A 785 90.95 55.99 44.62
N ALA A 786 92.23 56.37 44.59
CA ALA A 786 92.69 57.60 43.94
C ALA A 786 92.46 57.63 42.40
N ASP A 787 92.12 56.48 41.80
CA ASP A 787 92.12 56.28 40.34
C ASP A 787 90.80 55.76 39.72
N ASP A 788 89.72 55.51 40.48
CA ASP A 788 88.50 54.97 39.82
C ASP A 788 87.73 56.06 39.02
N GLU A 789 87.50 55.81 37.73
CA GLU A 789 86.75 56.67 36.82
C GLU A 789 85.43 55.98 36.44
N TYR A 790 84.30 56.68 36.58
CA TYR A 790 83.02 56.17 36.07
C TYR A 790 82.90 56.52 34.60
N GLN A 791 82.99 55.49 33.75
CA GLN A 791 83.02 55.63 32.29
C GLN A 791 81.73 55.06 31.69
N TRP A 792 81.06 55.87 30.88
CA TRP A 792 80.00 55.41 29.99
C TRP A 792 80.59 55.23 28.60
N PHE A 793 80.48 54.01 28.09
CA PHE A 793 81.00 53.65 26.78
C PHE A 793 79.87 53.58 25.75
N ASN A 794 80.17 53.91 24.49
CA ASN A 794 79.29 53.56 23.38
C ASN A 794 79.33 52.05 23.06
N SER A 795 78.51 51.63 22.09
CA SER A 795 78.44 50.25 21.60
C SER A 795 79.75 49.69 21.03
N THR A 796 80.79 50.51 20.86
CA THR A 796 82.14 50.11 20.43
C THR A 796 83.18 50.12 21.56
N ASN A 797 82.74 50.20 22.83
CA ASN A 797 83.59 50.29 24.03
C ASN A 797 84.53 51.51 24.07
N VAL A 798 84.13 52.62 23.45
CA VAL A 798 84.83 53.91 23.57
C VAL A 798 84.12 54.79 24.57
N THR A 799 84.84 55.37 25.53
CA THR A 799 84.29 56.25 26.58
C THR A 799 83.71 57.51 25.94
N THR A 800 82.39 57.66 25.98
CA THR A 800 81.68 58.84 25.43
C THR A 800 81.43 59.91 26.48
N MET A 801 81.39 59.50 27.75
CA MET A 801 81.28 60.39 28.90
C MET A 801 82.03 59.78 30.08
N SER A 802 82.80 60.60 30.79
CA SER A 802 83.39 60.19 32.05
C SER A 802 83.23 61.24 33.14
N LEU A 803 83.05 60.76 34.37
CA LEU A 803 83.02 61.53 35.60
C LEU A 803 84.18 61.08 36.46
N ASN A 804 85.14 61.97 36.66
CA ASN A 804 86.26 61.72 37.55
C ASN A 804 85.95 62.15 38.99
N ASN A 805 86.78 61.69 39.93
CA ASN A 805 86.66 61.94 41.37
C ASN A 805 86.75 63.42 41.79
N ASN A 806 87.11 64.33 40.87
CA ASN A 806 87.12 65.78 41.10
C ASN A 806 85.83 66.48 40.63
N GLY A 807 84.83 65.73 40.17
CA GLY A 807 83.54 66.25 39.72
C GLY A 807 83.55 66.86 38.31
N ASN A 808 84.63 66.69 37.54
CA ASN A 808 84.67 67.15 36.15
C ASN A 808 83.95 66.15 35.24
N LEU A 809 83.05 66.69 34.42
CA LEU A 809 82.33 65.95 33.39
C LEU A 809 83.03 66.13 32.04
N ASN A 810 83.57 65.05 31.50
CA ASN A 810 84.22 65.04 30.19
C ASN A 810 83.29 64.43 29.15
N LEU A 811 82.89 65.20 28.13
CA LEU A 811 82.12 64.72 26.97
C LEU A 811 82.98 64.80 25.71
N LEU A 812 83.18 63.66 25.04
CA LEU A 812 83.87 63.58 23.75
C LEU A 812 82.83 63.48 22.63
N GLY A 813 82.26 64.61 22.20
CA GLY A 813 81.30 64.66 21.09
C GLY A 813 80.46 65.95 20.98
N LYS A 814 79.85 66.18 19.81
CA LYS A 814 79.09 67.39 19.47
C LYS A 814 77.78 67.46 20.25
N LEU A 815 77.67 68.39 21.20
CA LEU A 815 76.45 68.63 21.98
C LEU A 815 75.49 69.52 21.18
N SER A 816 74.41 68.95 20.65
CA SER A 816 73.34 69.68 19.96
C SER A 816 72.16 69.89 20.91
N ALA A 817 72.16 70.99 21.66
CA ALA A 817 71.01 71.43 22.44
C ALA A 817 70.52 72.80 21.93
N PRO A 818 69.23 72.96 21.59
CA PRO A 818 68.71 74.16 20.92
C PRO A 818 68.59 75.42 21.81
N ASN A 819 69.07 75.42 23.06
CA ASN A 819 69.05 76.58 23.96
C ASN A 819 70.31 76.64 24.85
N ILE A 820 71.47 76.91 24.24
CA ILE A 820 72.69 77.25 25.00
C ILE A 820 72.95 78.75 24.86
N GLN A 821 72.66 79.52 25.91
CA GLN A 821 73.09 80.91 26.06
C GLN A 821 74.54 80.94 26.59
N MET A 822 75.47 81.55 25.85
CA MET A 822 76.83 81.84 26.33
C MET A 822 77.01 83.36 26.47
N THR A 823 77.23 83.84 27.69
CA THR A 823 76.96 85.22 28.13
C THR A 823 78.17 86.15 28.27
N THR A 824 79.36 85.87 27.74
CA THR A 824 80.52 86.79 27.92
C THR A 824 81.51 86.81 26.74
N GLY A 825 81.69 87.95 26.07
CA GLY A 825 82.83 88.18 25.15
C GLY A 825 82.84 89.44 24.25
N ALA A 826 81.77 90.22 24.14
CA ALA A 826 81.62 91.28 23.12
C ALA A 826 82.19 92.69 23.47
N SER A 827 83.31 92.80 24.21
CA SER A 827 83.76 94.10 24.75
C SER A 827 84.89 94.83 23.99
N ASN A 828 85.32 94.42 22.79
CA ASN A 828 86.47 95.04 22.09
C ASN A 828 86.26 95.40 20.61
N GLY A 829 85.08 95.86 20.19
CA GLY A 829 84.88 96.39 18.83
C GLY A 829 85.12 95.37 17.70
N ARG A 830 84.93 94.08 17.98
CA ARG A 830 85.11 92.96 17.04
C ARG A 830 83.80 92.20 16.83
N VAL A 831 83.56 91.76 15.59
CA VAL A 831 82.47 90.87 15.18
C VAL A 831 83.05 89.51 14.76
N LEU A 832 82.34 88.43 15.05
CA LEU A 832 82.78 87.07 14.70
C LEU A 832 82.63 86.85 13.19
N GLN A 833 83.73 86.68 12.47
CA GLN A 833 83.78 86.36 11.04
C GLN A 833 84.17 84.88 10.91
N SER A 834 83.35 84.09 10.22
CA SER A 834 83.71 82.73 9.83
C SER A 834 84.60 82.76 8.59
N ASP A 835 85.66 81.95 8.57
CA ASP A 835 86.35 81.64 7.33
C ASP A 835 85.51 80.70 6.44
N ALA A 836 86.00 80.43 5.23
CA ALA A 836 85.34 79.54 4.27
C ALA A 836 85.19 78.08 4.74
N SER A 837 85.75 77.73 5.91
CA SER A 837 85.67 76.40 6.53
C SER A 837 84.72 76.35 7.73
N GLY A 838 84.06 77.47 8.07
CA GLY A 838 83.09 77.52 9.16
C GLY A 838 83.71 77.68 10.55
N ASN A 839 85.00 78.01 10.65
CA ASN A 839 85.62 78.39 11.92
C ASN A 839 85.42 79.89 12.16
N GLY A 840 84.73 80.26 13.24
CA GLY A 840 84.54 81.66 13.64
C GLY A 840 85.77 82.23 14.35
N SER A 841 86.32 83.34 13.84
CA SER A 841 87.33 84.16 14.53
C SER A 841 86.83 85.60 14.66
N TRP A 842 87.12 86.26 15.78
CA TRP A 842 86.68 87.64 16.02
C TRP A 842 87.49 88.62 15.13
N VAL A 843 86.87 89.57 14.43
CA VAL A 843 87.54 90.54 13.52
C VAL A 843 87.00 91.96 13.75
N ASN A 844 87.84 92.99 13.60
CA ASN A 844 87.51 94.39 13.94
C ASN A 844 86.52 95.02 12.92
N VAL A 845 85.55 95.80 13.42
CA VAL A 845 84.37 96.25 12.65
C VAL A 845 84.68 97.25 11.52
N ASN A 846 85.82 97.95 11.56
CA ASN A 846 86.14 99.01 10.60
C ASN A 846 86.81 98.54 9.28
N THR A 847 86.92 97.23 9.01
CA THR A 847 87.70 96.70 7.87
C THR A 847 86.94 95.74 6.93
N LEU A 848 85.60 95.77 6.85
CA LEU A 848 84.80 94.82 6.05
C LEU A 848 84.16 95.46 4.79
N SER A 849 84.53 95.00 3.59
CA SER A 849 83.98 95.41 2.28
C SER A 849 83.04 94.36 1.64
N THR A 850 81.83 94.82 1.30
CA THR A 850 80.95 94.45 0.15
C THR A 850 80.44 93.01 -0.11
N ASN A 851 80.31 92.08 0.85
CA ASN A 851 79.75 90.74 0.53
C ASN A 851 78.83 90.08 1.58
N ASN A 852 77.82 90.81 2.09
CA ASN A 852 76.79 90.24 2.98
C ASN A 852 75.52 89.76 2.24
N LEU A 853 75.01 88.59 2.68
CA LEU A 853 73.82 87.88 2.18
C LEU A 853 72.48 88.60 2.45
N TYR A 854 72.50 89.59 3.33
CA TYR A 854 71.38 90.47 3.64
C TYR A 854 71.87 91.91 3.64
N ASN A 855 71.07 92.83 3.07
CA ASN A 855 71.34 94.25 3.16
C ASN A 855 70.95 94.81 4.55
N SER A 856 71.27 96.08 4.82
CA SER A 856 71.02 96.77 6.09
C SER A 856 69.57 96.81 6.57
N ASN A 857 68.62 96.26 5.79
CA ASN A 857 67.19 96.31 6.02
C ASN A 857 66.58 94.89 6.17
N GLY A 858 67.42 93.84 6.21
CA GLY A 858 66.97 92.47 6.52
C GLY A 858 66.42 91.64 5.35
N SER A 859 66.64 92.03 4.09
CA SER A 859 66.24 91.25 2.91
C SER A 859 67.42 90.61 2.17
N LEU A 860 67.20 89.39 1.66
CA LEU A 860 68.20 88.52 1.00
C LEU A 860 68.59 89.06 -0.38
N THR A 861 69.88 89.05 -0.72
CA THR A 861 70.40 89.69 -1.95
C THR A 861 70.36 88.83 -3.22
N SER A 862 70.20 87.50 -3.14
CA SER A 862 69.85 86.58 -4.25
C SER A 862 69.65 85.12 -3.78
N ALA A 863 68.92 84.30 -4.56
CA ALA A 863 68.70 82.86 -4.29
C ALA A 863 70.01 82.05 -4.31
N ARG A 864 70.13 81.04 -3.43
CA ARG A 864 71.37 80.27 -3.26
C ARG A 864 71.11 78.80 -2.91
N THR A 865 71.87 77.91 -3.53
CA THR A 865 71.82 76.45 -3.34
C THR A 865 73.01 75.99 -2.51
N ILE A 866 72.77 75.16 -1.50
CA ILE A 866 73.82 74.51 -0.70
C ILE A 866 73.81 73.01 -1.02
N THR A 867 74.94 72.47 -1.44
CA THR A 867 75.15 71.06 -1.79
C THR A 867 76.02 70.35 -0.76
N GLN A 868 75.65 69.11 -0.39
CA GLN A 868 76.51 68.16 0.33
C GLN A 868 76.40 66.79 -0.35
N GLY A 869 77.47 66.38 -1.04
CA GLY A 869 77.43 65.24 -1.96
C GLY A 869 76.59 65.52 -3.21
N SER A 870 76.01 64.49 -3.82
CA SER A 870 75.12 64.63 -5.01
C SER A 870 73.75 65.23 -4.68
N ASN A 871 73.47 65.54 -3.41
CA ASN A 871 72.20 66.07 -2.95
C ASN A 871 72.33 67.59 -2.68
N ALA A 872 71.52 68.35 -3.40
CA ALA A 872 71.47 69.81 -3.37
C ALA A 872 70.15 70.28 -2.76
N LEU A 873 70.21 71.15 -1.75
CA LEU A 873 69.05 71.86 -1.23
C LEU A 873 69.10 73.32 -1.72
N THR A 874 68.16 73.69 -2.57
CA THR A 874 68.02 75.05 -3.11
C THR A 874 66.94 75.80 -2.37
N ILE A 875 67.25 76.98 -1.82
CA ILE A 875 66.25 77.90 -1.24
C ILE A 875 66.20 79.15 -2.11
N SER A 876 65.08 79.34 -2.81
CA SER A 876 64.76 80.53 -3.60
C SER A 876 63.63 81.34 -2.92
N ASN A 877 63.74 82.67 -2.96
CA ASN A 877 62.68 83.58 -2.57
C ASN A 877 62.21 84.31 -3.84
N ASN A 878 61.02 83.97 -4.32
CA ASN A 878 60.28 84.74 -5.31
C ASN A 878 58.82 84.76 -4.84
N GLY A 879 58.27 85.95 -4.64
CA GLY A 879 56.89 86.13 -4.20
C GLY A 879 55.92 85.26 -5.02
N THR A 880 54.99 84.63 -4.30
CA THR A 880 53.96 83.64 -4.70
C THR A 880 54.42 82.17 -4.71
N GLN A 881 54.06 81.47 -3.62
CA GLN A 881 53.70 80.03 -3.49
C GLN A 881 54.62 79.00 -4.16
N ASN A 882 55.38 78.19 -3.39
CA ASN A 882 55.92 76.90 -3.84
C ASN A 882 56.42 75.96 -2.73
N THR A 883 56.38 74.68 -3.11
CA THR A 883 56.43 73.39 -2.42
C THR A 883 57.61 73.09 -1.49
N ILE A 884 57.34 72.42 -0.35
CA ILE A 884 58.33 71.89 0.61
C ILE A 884 58.37 70.35 0.49
N ILE A 885 59.56 69.76 0.46
CA ILE A 885 59.75 68.30 0.46
C ILE A 885 60.36 67.88 1.81
N ASN A 886 59.62 67.09 2.58
CA ASN A 886 60.01 66.60 3.90
C ASN A 886 60.22 65.08 3.89
N LEU A 887 61.27 64.63 4.57
CA LEU A 887 61.56 63.22 4.88
C LEU A 887 61.62 63.08 6.40
N SER A 888 60.71 62.32 7.00
CA SER A 888 60.68 62.15 8.47
C SER A 888 61.58 61.00 8.92
N SER A 889 61.95 60.97 10.21
CA SER A 889 62.71 59.87 10.82
C SER A 889 61.93 58.57 10.98
N THR A 890 60.61 58.57 10.75
CA THR A 890 59.76 57.37 10.74
C THR A 890 59.63 56.76 9.34
N GLY A 891 60.22 57.37 8.31
CA GLY A 891 60.21 56.84 6.95
C GLY A 891 59.12 57.44 6.05
N ASP A 892 58.35 58.42 6.53
CA ASP A 892 57.34 59.10 5.72
C ASP A 892 58.00 60.04 4.70
N PHE A 893 57.42 60.09 3.50
CA PHE A 893 57.78 61.02 2.43
C PHE A 893 56.62 61.98 2.15
N ASP A 894 56.81 63.28 2.35
CA ASP A 894 55.74 64.27 2.27
C ASP A 894 56.15 65.46 1.37
N ILE A 895 55.46 65.59 0.23
CA ILE A 895 55.56 66.73 -0.68
C ILE A 895 54.38 67.65 -0.39
N GLN A 896 54.66 68.84 0.14
CA GLN A 896 53.65 69.82 0.54
C GLN A 896 53.61 70.99 -0.43
N ASP A 897 52.45 71.28 -1.02
CA ASP A 897 52.21 72.52 -1.76
C ASP A 897 51.40 73.48 -0.88
N ASN A 898 51.90 74.70 -0.69
CA ASN A 898 51.35 75.74 0.20
C ASN A 898 50.97 75.27 1.61
N GLY A 899 51.78 74.35 2.19
CA GLY A 899 51.57 73.84 3.55
C GLY A 899 50.57 72.68 3.67
N THR A 900 50.06 72.17 2.54
CA THR A 900 49.19 70.99 2.47
C THR A 900 49.89 69.85 1.73
N SER A 901 49.86 68.63 2.26
CA SER A 901 50.43 67.44 1.60
C SER A 901 49.76 67.20 0.25
N ALA A 902 50.47 67.51 -0.83
CA ALA A 902 50.08 67.18 -2.20
C ALA A 902 50.30 65.68 -2.47
N LEU A 903 51.34 65.11 -1.87
CA LEU A 903 51.62 63.68 -1.86
C LEU A 903 52.26 63.32 -0.52
N LYS A 904 51.59 62.47 0.27
CA LYS A 904 52.14 61.92 1.50
C LYS A 904 52.18 60.40 1.43
N VAL A 905 53.35 59.83 1.66
CA VAL A 905 53.53 58.38 1.82
C VAL A 905 53.85 58.17 3.30
N GLN A 906 52.98 57.44 3.99
CA GLN A 906 53.21 57.04 5.37
C GLN A 906 54.04 55.75 5.41
N ASP A 907 54.77 55.53 6.50
CA ASP A 907 55.56 54.33 6.76
C ASP A 907 54.74 53.03 6.73
N ASP A 908 53.43 53.11 6.99
CA ASP A 908 52.45 52.02 6.85
C ASP A 908 52.03 51.74 5.39
N GLY A 909 52.68 52.39 4.43
CA GLY A 909 52.52 52.18 2.99
C GLY A 909 51.32 52.88 2.37
N LYS A 910 50.57 53.67 3.15
CA LYS A 910 49.44 54.45 2.62
C LYS A 910 49.92 55.67 1.87
N VAL A 911 49.41 55.86 0.66
CA VAL A 911 49.69 57.02 -0.19
C VAL A 911 48.49 57.95 -0.22
N GLY A 912 48.65 59.16 0.29
CA GLY A 912 47.66 60.24 0.22
C GLY A 912 48.01 61.22 -0.91
N ILE A 913 47.10 61.44 -1.86
CA ILE A 913 47.24 62.51 -2.87
C ILE A 913 46.23 63.61 -2.51
N ASN A 914 46.71 64.83 -2.29
CA ASN A 914 45.96 65.94 -1.69
C ASN A 914 45.32 65.62 -0.33
N GLN A 915 45.89 64.67 0.39
CA GLN A 915 45.40 64.25 1.70
C GLN A 915 46.57 64.13 2.69
N SER A 916 46.50 64.89 3.77
CA SER A 916 47.53 64.92 4.81
C SER A 916 47.47 63.71 5.76
N THR A 917 46.38 62.95 5.74
CA THR A 917 46.16 61.70 6.49
C THR A 917 45.45 60.64 5.63
N PRO A 918 46.18 59.85 4.82
CA PRO A 918 45.55 58.78 4.03
C PRO A 918 44.92 57.71 4.95
N LEU A 919 43.65 57.36 4.70
CA LEU A 919 42.84 56.44 5.53
C LEU A 919 42.74 55.04 4.89
N ALA A 920 43.29 54.89 3.67
CA ALA A 920 43.39 53.66 2.89
C ALA A 920 44.73 53.63 2.15
N GLY A 921 45.10 52.46 1.59
CA GLY A 921 46.38 52.27 0.88
C GLY A 921 46.67 53.29 -0.23
N LEU A 922 45.63 53.81 -0.89
CA LEU A 922 45.69 55.00 -1.74
C LEU A 922 44.46 55.86 -1.46
N HIS A 923 44.63 57.03 -0.84
CA HIS A 923 43.57 57.99 -0.48
C HIS A 923 43.75 59.27 -1.31
N ILE A 924 42.91 59.44 -2.33
CA ILE A 924 42.92 60.63 -3.20
C ILE A 924 41.75 61.53 -2.78
N LYS A 925 42.04 62.74 -2.27
CA LYS A 925 41.01 63.73 -1.92
C LYS A 925 40.83 64.70 -3.09
N GLY A 926 39.67 64.63 -3.76
CA GLY A 926 39.32 65.55 -4.84
C GLY A 926 39.01 66.97 -4.32
N VAL A 927 39.59 67.97 -4.97
CA VAL A 927 39.24 69.40 -4.86
C VAL A 927 38.10 69.68 -5.85
N GLU A 928 37.16 70.51 -5.47
CA GLU A 928 35.80 70.63 -6.04
C GLU A 928 35.64 70.77 -7.56
N ALA A 929 34.48 70.25 -8.01
CA ALA A 929 33.63 70.73 -9.11
C ALA A 929 34.22 70.76 -10.54
N THR A 930 34.56 69.59 -11.10
CA THR A 930 34.18 69.11 -12.46
C THR A 930 35.06 67.91 -12.82
N PHE A 931 34.68 66.75 -12.30
CA PHE A 931 35.41 65.50 -12.44
C PHE A 931 34.59 64.50 -13.27
N ASP A 932 35.16 64.02 -14.38
CA ASP A 932 34.79 62.74 -14.99
C ASP A 932 36.05 62.09 -15.60
N ALA A 933 36.67 61.19 -14.82
CA ALA A 933 37.52 60.11 -15.32
C ALA A 933 37.74 59.09 -14.19
N HIS A 934 36.76 58.20 -14.05
CA HIS A 934 36.82 56.82 -13.57
C HIS A 934 37.79 56.46 -12.43
N ILE A 935 37.21 56.43 -11.22
CA ILE A 935 37.63 55.65 -10.07
C ILE A 935 36.84 54.32 -10.06
N ARG A 936 37.52 53.18 -9.88
CA ARG A 936 37.26 52.23 -8.77
C ARG A 936 38.29 51.10 -8.73
N LEU A 937 38.82 50.84 -7.54
CA LEU A 937 38.74 49.57 -6.78
C LEU A 937 39.48 49.73 -5.42
N GLU A 938 38.72 49.69 -4.32
CA GLU A 938 39.15 49.57 -2.90
C GLU A 938 39.16 48.06 -2.53
N THR A 939 39.91 47.47 -1.58
CA THR A 939 40.85 47.88 -0.50
C THR A 939 41.82 46.73 -0.16
N ALA A 940 42.89 47.09 0.56
CA ALA A 940 43.93 46.33 1.29
C ALA A 940 43.87 44.78 1.30
N GLY A 941 44.86 44.16 0.66
CA GLY A 941 44.90 42.72 0.41
C GLY A 941 45.23 41.83 1.62
N ALA A 942 44.54 40.70 1.68
CA ALA A 942 45.13 39.38 1.86
C ALA A 942 44.18 38.33 1.25
N GLY A 943 44.37 38.02 -0.04
CA GLY A 943 43.63 36.97 -0.74
C GLY A 943 42.69 37.50 -1.82
N THR A 944 43.17 37.47 -3.06
CA THR A 944 42.57 37.94 -4.31
C THR A 944 41.13 37.49 -4.58
N GLU A 945 40.21 38.46 -4.75
CA GLU A 945 39.17 38.44 -5.79
C GLU A 945 39.16 39.81 -6.51
N TYR A 946 39.78 39.80 -7.71
CA TYR A 946 39.62 40.65 -8.89
C TYR A 946 39.66 42.18 -8.72
N GLY A 947 40.75 42.89 -9.04
CA GLY A 947 41.70 42.58 -10.12
C GLY A 947 40.99 42.72 -11.47
N ASN A 948 41.35 43.73 -12.26
CA ASN A 948 41.25 43.52 -13.69
C ASN A 948 42.27 42.44 -14.05
N ILE A 949 41.79 41.21 -14.18
CA ILE A 949 42.42 40.29 -15.10
C ILE A 949 41.33 39.97 -16.12
N LEU A 950 41.53 40.46 -17.35
CA LEU A 950 41.17 39.64 -18.49
C LEU A 950 41.87 38.30 -18.30
N TYR A 951 41.14 37.28 -17.86
CA TYR A 951 41.56 35.93 -18.14
C TYR A 951 40.40 35.20 -18.78
N ASP A 952 40.54 34.95 -20.08
CA ASP A 952 40.52 33.60 -20.63
C ASP A 952 39.93 32.50 -19.71
N GLY A 953 38.60 32.55 -19.50
CA GLY A 953 37.80 31.33 -19.31
C GLY A 953 37.72 30.66 -17.93
N ASN A 954 37.41 31.37 -16.83
CA ASN A 954 36.52 30.94 -15.70
C ASN A 954 36.92 31.54 -14.34
N MET A 955 36.02 32.19 -13.60
CA MET A 955 35.93 32.09 -12.12
C MET A 955 34.61 32.63 -11.52
N LYS A 956 34.26 32.12 -10.32
CA LYS A 956 32.93 32.14 -9.64
C LYS A 956 32.99 32.75 -8.23
N PHE A 957 31.88 33.34 -7.78
CA PHE A 957 31.65 33.97 -6.46
C PHE A 957 31.35 32.97 -5.31
N ARG A 958 31.65 33.30 -4.05
CA ARG A 958 31.25 32.51 -2.86
C ARG A 958 30.46 33.31 -1.81
N ASN A 959 29.30 32.73 -1.46
CA ASN A 959 28.42 32.77 -0.27
C ASN A 959 28.14 34.12 0.44
N PHE A 960 26.87 34.54 0.38
CA PHE A 960 26.29 35.74 0.99
C PHE A 960 25.80 35.48 2.43
N GLY A 961 25.82 36.50 3.29
CA GLY A 961 25.21 36.46 4.62
C GLY A 961 23.82 37.10 4.62
N ALA A 962 22.97 36.71 5.58
CA ALA A 962 21.58 37.14 5.68
C ALA A 962 21.47 38.68 5.75
N SER A 963 21.20 39.28 4.58
CA SER A 963 20.92 40.70 4.25
C SER A 963 21.79 41.28 3.10
N ASP A 964 22.68 40.50 2.48
CA ASP A 964 23.52 41.00 1.38
C ASP A 964 22.77 40.99 0.03
N GLU A 965 22.88 42.09 -0.73
CA GLU A 965 22.26 42.29 -2.05
C GLU A 965 23.33 42.76 -3.07
N TYR A 966 23.46 42.05 -4.19
CA TYR A 966 24.32 42.46 -5.31
C TYR A 966 23.48 42.95 -6.49
N GLN A 967 23.71 44.19 -6.93
CA GLN A 967 22.96 44.82 -8.02
C GLN A 967 23.90 45.19 -9.17
N TRP A 968 23.68 44.62 -10.35
CA TRP A 968 24.21 45.18 -11.58
C TRP A 968 23.23 46.24 -12.08
N ARG A 969 23.67 47.50 -12.10
CA ARG A 969 22.88 48.62 -12.61
C ARG A 969 23.37 49.01 -14.01
N ASN A 970 22.49 49.57 -14.82
CA ASN A 970 22.93 50.26 -16.04
C ASN A 970 23.41 51.67 -15.72
N SER A 971 23.91 52.36 -16.75
CA SER A 971 24.38 53.74 -16.67
C SER A 971 23.31 54.75 -16.21
N ALA A 972 22.01 54.40 -16.25
CA ALA A 972 20.92 55.20 -15.69
C ALA A 972 20.56 54.81 -14.23
N ASN A 973 21.41 54.02 -13.57
CA ASN A 973 21.27 53.54 -12.21
C ASN A 973 20.05 52.61 -11.95
N ASN A 974 19.41 52.12 -13.02
CA ASN A 974 18.37 51.10 -12.95
C ASN A 974 19.04 49.73 -12.79
N ILE A 975 18.57 48.94 -11.82
CA ILE A 975 19.13 47.62 -11.50
C ILE A 975 18.81 46.66 -12.65
N ARG A 976 19.76 46.38 -13.54
CA ARG A 976 19.63 45.39 -14.62
C ARG A 976 19.54 43.96 -14.10
N MET A 977 20.27 43.63 -13.03
CA MET A 977 20.26 42.30 -12.42
C MET A 977 20.49 42.44 -10.91
N ARG A 978 19.81 41.64 -10.11
CA ARG A 978 19.84 41.65 -8.66
C ARG A 978 19.97 40.21 -8.15
N LEU A 979 20.94 39.97 -7.29
CA LEU A 979 21.13 38.71 -6.56
C LEU A 979 20.95 38.98 -5.07
N MET A 980 20.02 38.27 -4.44
CA MET A 980 19.72 38.36 -3.02
C MET A 980 19.94 37.00 -2.35
N ASP A 981 20.24 37.02 -1.05
CA ASP A 981 20.55 35.83 -0.24
C ASP A 981 19.39 34.80 -0.11
N SER A 982 18.20 35.09 -0.66
CA SER A 982 17.09 34.12 -0.78
C SER A 982 17.21 33.15 -1.97
N GLY A 983 18.28 33.26 -2.78
CA GLY A 983 18.45 32.43 -3.98
C GLY A 983 17.64 32.92 -5.19
N ASP A 984 17.03 34.11 -5.10
CA ASP A 984 16.29 34.74 -6.19
C ASP A 984 17.20 35.61 -7.07
N PHE A 985 17.12 35.36 -8.38
CA PHE A 985 17.78 36.11 -9.45
C PHE A 985 16.73 36.99 -10.14
N ALA A 986 16.82 38.32 -9.98
CA ALA A 986 15.86 39.25 -10.57
C ALA A 986 16.54 40.19 -11.58
N VAL A 987 16.10 40.16 -12.84
CA VAL A 987 16.48 41.13 -13.87
C VAL A 987 15.42 42.24 -13.86
N THR A 988 15.79 43.49 -13.58
CA THR A 988 14.84 44.62 -13.62
C THR A 988 15.19 45.61 -14.74
N GLY A 989 14.21 45.97 -15.56
CA GLY A 989 14.38 46.96 -16.63
C GLY A 989 13.76 46.51 -17.95
N ASN A 990 12.60 47.09 -18.24
CA ASN A 990 11.73 46.82 -19.38
C ASN A 990 12.45 46.79 -20.75
N ALA A 991 12.71 45.59 -21.24
CA ALA A 991 12.64 45.28 -22.68
C ALA A 991 12.27 43.79 -22.84
N ASN A 992 11.12 43.56 -23.48
CA ASN A 992 10.50 42.27 -23.76
C ASN A 992 11.47 41.22 -24.33
N VAL A 993 11.53 40.07 -23.68
CA VAL A 993 11.43 38.77 -24.37
C VAL A 993 10.13 38.17 -23.82
N GLY A 994 9.13 38.02 -24.68
CA GLY A 994 7.71 37.93 -24.31
C GLY A 994 7.39 36.96 -23.17
N GLY A 995 6.82 37.51 -22.09
CA GLY A 995 5.63 36.92 -21.47
C GLY A 995 5.80 35.80 -20.43
N LEU A 996 6.99 35.52 -19.90
CA LEU A 996 7.14 34.39 -18.96
C LEU A 996 7.98 34.73 -17.72
N THR A 997 7.36 34.71 -16.53
CA THR A 997 8.06 34.61 -15.24
C THR A 997 7.85 33.20 -14.70
N LEU A 998 8.93 32.44 -14.53
CA LEU A 998 8.94 31.05 -14.04
C LEU A 998 9.26 31.04 -12.54
N ASN A 999 8.27 30.73 -11.71
CA ASN A 999 8.47 30.41 -10.28
C ASN A 999 8.31 28.90 -10.09
N ALA A 1000 9.04 28.30 -9.14
CA ALA A 1000 9.12 26.86 -8.93
C ALA A 1000 7.73 26.17 -8.91
N GLY A 1001 7.36 25.54 -10.04
CA GLY A 1001 6.13 24.76 -10.20
C GLY A 1001 4.90 25.48 -10.75
N SER A 1002 4.96 26.79 -11.09
CA SER A 1002 3.83 27.52 -11.68
C SER A 1002 4.26 28.66 -12.61
N VAL A 1003 3.53 28.86 -13.71
CA VAL A 1003 3.71 29.98 -14.65
C VAL A 1003 2.59 31.00 -14.41
N SER A 1004 2.89 32.27 -14.17
CA SER A 1004 1.86 33.31 -13.96
C SER A 1004 1.65 34.16 -15.20
N VAL A 1005 0.39 34.32 -15.65
CA VAL A 1005 0.02 35.12 -16.83
C VAL A 1005 -0.40 36.53 -16.41
N THR A 1006 0.39 37.55 -16.79
CA THR A 1006 0.18 38.95 -16.35
C THR A 1006 -0.25 39.91 -17.47
N SER A 1007 -0.25 39.48 -18.74
CA SER A 1007 -0.71 40.24 -19.93
C SER A 1007 -1.69 39.45 -20.79
N ASN A 1008 -2.40 40.11 -21.73
CA ASN A 1008 -3.35 39.48 -22.65
C ASN A 1008 -2.62 38.76 -23.81
N ASP A 1009 -3.29 37.79 -24.46
CA ASP A 1009 -2.84 37.05 -25.65
C ASP A 1009 -1.48 36.35 -25.53
N GLN A 1010 -1.29 35.56 -24.46
CA GLN A 1010 -0.06 34.80 -24.22
C GLN A 1010 -0.15 33.35 -24.70
N ILE A 1011 0.82 32.91 -25.51
CA ILE A 1011 0.93 31.52 -25.99
C ILE A 1011 1.76 30.71 -24.99
N VAL A 1012 1.19 29.63 -24.47
CA VAL A 1012 1.81 28.77 -23.45
C VAL A 1012 2.15 27.40 -24.04
N ASN A 1013 3.44 27.09 -24.20
CA ASN A 1013 3.91 25.80 -24.73
C ASN A 1013 4.26 24.83 -23.58
N VAL A 1014 3.50 23.74 -23.47
CA VAL A 1014 3.64 22.73 -22.40
C VAL A 1014 4.64 21.65 -22.85
N GLY A 1015 5.89 21.74 -22.37
CA GLY A 1015 6.90 20.71 -22.61
C GLY A 1015 6.51 19.33 -22.02
N ASN A 1016 7.35 18.30 -22.23
CA ASN A 1016 7.11 16.88 -21.91
C ASN A 1016 6.86 16.48 -20.43
N GLY A 1017 6.42 17.40 -19.55
CA GLY A 1017 6.07 17.15 -18.14
C GLY A 1017 4.55 17.21 -17.89
N SER A 1018 4.05 16.39 -16.95
CA SER A 1018 2.64 15.98 -16.86
C SER A 1018 1.65 16.96 -16.19
N TYR A 1019 2.02 18.20 -15.88
CA TYR A 1019 1.04 19.27 -15.56
C TYR A 1019 1.70 20.66 -15.58
N LEU A 1020 0.97 21.68 -16.03
CA LEU A 1020 1.34 23.08 -15.92
C LEU A 1020 0.27 23.81 -15.09
N LYS A 1021 0.69 24.53 -14.05
CA LYS A 1021 -0.20 25.35 -13.20
C LYS A 1021 -0.08 26.82 -13.59
N LEU A 1022 -1.19 27.42 -14.00
CA LEU A 1022 -1.29 28.86 -14.29
C LEU A 1022 -1.98 29.58 -13.13
N SER A 1023 -1.35 30.63 -12.55
CA SER A 1023 -1.95 31.47 -11.50
C SER A 1023 -1.98 32.94 -11.91
N SER A 1024 -3.13 33.61 -11.73
CA SER A 1024 -3.30 35.04 -12.02
C SER A 1024 -3.43 35.86 -10.73
N ASN A 1025 -2.62 36.91 -10.57
CA ASN A 1025 -2.53 37.69 -9.33
C ASN A 1025 -2.86 39.20 -9.47
N SER A 1026 -3.48 39.64 -10.57
CA SER A 1026 -3.77 41.07 -10.79
C SER A 1026 -5.18 41.44 -10.32
N THR A 1027 -5.30 42.55 -9.59
CA THR A 1027 -6.55 43.04 -9.00
C THR A 1027 -7.30 44.07 -9.86
N THR A 1028 -6.89 44.33 -11.12
CA THR A 1028 -7.37 45.51 -11.88
C THR A 1028 -7.69 45.30 -13.37
N ALA A 1029 -7.77 44.07 -13.91
CA ALA A 1029 -8.13 43.84 -15.32
C ALA A 1029 -9.14 42.70 -15.46
N THR A 1030 -10.29 42.95 -16.11
CA THR A 1030 -11.47 42.06 -16.07
C THR A 1030 -11.55 41.01 -17.19
N ASP A 1031 -10.83 41.14 -18.30
CA ASP A 1031 -10.90 40.18 -19.42
C ASP A 1031 -9.50 39.74 -19.90
N ARG A 1032 -9.22 38.43 -19.91
CA ARG A 1032 -7.94 37.87 -20.41
C ARG A 1032 -8.16 36.66 -21.33
N THR A 1033 -7.55 36.67 -22.51
CA THR A 1033 -7.63 35.58 -23.49
C THR A 1033 -6.38 34.68 -23.40
N ILE A 1034 -6.58 33.37 -23.26
CA ILE A 1034 -5.54 32.33 -23.22
C ILE A 1034 -5.71 31.45 -24.47
N ILE A 1035 -4.67 31.38 -25.32
CA ILE A 1035 -4.68 30.55 -26.52
C ILE A 1035 -3.86 29.28 -26.26
N LEU A 1036 -4.50 28.12 -26.36
CA LEU A 1036 -3.86 26.81 -26.14
C LEU A 1036 -3.28 26.27 -27.45
N SER A 1037 -2.04 25.79 -27.42
CA SER A 1037 -1.46 24.99 -28.51
C SER A 1037 -1.82 23.50 -28.34
N ASP A 1038 -1.73 22.72 -29.42
CA ASP A 1038 -1.91 21.26 -29.37
C ASP A 1038 -1.00 20.61 -28.32
N GLY A 1039 -1.52 19.62 -27.59
CA GLY A 1039 -0.72 18.81 -26.68
C GLY A 1039 0.21 17.85 -27.44
N LEU A 1040 1.41 17.64 -26.90
CA LEU A 1040 2.43 16.78 -27.51
C LEU A 1040 2.16 15.28 -27.36
N THR A 1041 1.40 14.87 -26.32
CA THR A 1041 1.04 13.46 -26.07
C THR A 1041 -0.37 13.32 -25.49
N ALA A 1042 -1.14 12.34 -25.97
CA ALA A 1042 -2.46 12.02 -25.42
C ALA A 1042 -2.35 11.63 -23.94
N GLY A 1043 -3.14 12.26 -23.07
CA GLY A 1043 -3.10 12.08 -21.61
C GLY A 1043 -2.48 13.26 -20.84
N GLN A 1044 -1.99 14.30 -21.51
CA GLN A 1044 -1.47 15.51 -20.84
C GLN A 1044 -2.60 16.30 -20.18
N ILE A 1045 -2.37 16.75 -18.93
CA ILE A 1045 -3.34 17.53 -18.15
C ILE A 1045 -2.82 18.97 -17.96
N LEU A 1046 -3.68 19.96 -18.16
CA LEU A 1046 -3.44 21.38 -17.87
C LEU A 1046 -4.35 21.83 -16.73
N MET A 1047 -3.82 22.57 -15.76
CA MET A 1047 -4.60 23.11 -14.64
C MET A 1047 -4.48 24.63 -14.56
N ILE A 1048 -5.62 25.32 -14.54
CA ILE A 1048 -5.69 26.78 -14.43
C ILE A 1048 -6.36 27.10 -13.09
N GLU A 1049 -5.70 27.88 -12.24
CA GLU A 1049 -6.22 28.27 -10.92
C GLU A 1049 -6.25 29.80 -10.79
N SER A 1050 -7.37 30.34 -10.31
CA SER A 1050 -7.48 31.77 -10.01
C SER A 1050 -7.12 32.01 -8.56
N THR A 1051 -6.12 32.85 -8.31
CA THR A 1051 -5.69 33.21 -6.94
C THR A 1051 -6.19 34.57 -6.49
N SER A 1052 -6.92 35.31 -7.35
CA SER A 1052 -7.35 36.70 -7.13
C SER A 1052 -8.72 36.80 -6.48
N THR A 1053 -8.87 37.65 -5.46
CA THR A 1053 -10.09 37.84 -4.65
C THR A 1053 -11.26 38.53 -5.38
N GLY A 1054 -11.08 38.93 -6.64
CA GLY A 1054 -12.13 39.49 -7.51
C GLY A 1054 -12.48 38.55 -8.68
N ALA A 1055 -13.71 38.64 -9.20
CA ALA A 1055 -14.16 37.85 -10.35
C ALA A 1055 -13.40 38.25 -11.63
N ASN A 1056 -12.52 37.39 -12.14
CA ASN A 1056 -11.77 37.61 -13.38
C ASN A 1056 -12.38 36.79 -14.50
N VAL A 1057 -12.61 37.38 -15.68
CA VAL A 1057 -13.12 36.67 -16.84
C VAL A 1057 -11.97 36.21 -17.73
N PHE A 1058 -11.88 34.91 -17.97
CA PHE A 1058 -10.90 34.26 -18.83
C PHE A 1058 -11.58 33.76 -20.11
N GLU A 1059 -11.11 34.16 -21.27
CA GLU A 1059 -11.51 33.59 -22.56
C GLU A 1059 -10.49 32.51 -22.98
N ILE A 1060 -10.92 31.25 -23.08
CA ILE A 1060 -10.04 30.17 -23.53
C ILE A 1060 -10.31 29.91 -25.01
N LEU A 1061 -9.28 30.01 -25.85
CA LEU A 1061 -9.36 29.73 -27.28
C LEU A 1061 -8.49 28.52 -27.63
N ASP A 1062 -9.08 27.53 -28.30
CA ASP A 1062 -8.37 26.37 -28.82
C ASP A 1062 -7.67 26.72 -30.14
N GLY A 1063 -6.34 26.62 -30.18
CA GLY A 1063 -5.52 26.93 -31.35
C GLY A 1063 -5.72 26.00 -32.55
N ALA A 1064 -6.37 24.83 -32.36
CA ALA A 1064 -6.63 23.86 -33.43
C ALA A 1064 -7.93 24.12 -34.22
N GLY A 1065 -8.82 24.97 -33.71
CA GLY A 1065 -10.04 25.39 -34.43
C GLY A 1065 -11.17 24.34 -34.58
N SER A 1066 -11.15 23.22 -33.85
CA SER A 1066 -12.14 22.14 -33.99
C SER A 1066 -13.04 21.86 -32.80
N ASN A 1067 -12.81 22.45 -31.62
CA ASN A 1067 -13.61 22.12 -30.43
C ASN A 1067 -14.65 23.22 -30.10
N THR A 1068 -15.89 22.81 -29.78
CA THR A 1068 -17.00 23.72 -29.41
C THR A 1068 -17.32 23.70 -27.91
N ASN A 1069 -16.64 22.86 -27.13
CA ASN A 1069 -16.98 22.58 -25.73
C ASN A 1069 -16.00 23.18 -24.70
N THR A 1070 -14.95 23.87 -25.13
CA THR A 1070 -13.94 24.53 -24.26
C THR A 1070 -13.67 25.99 -24.63
N THR A 1071 -14.35 26.49 -25.66
CA THR A 1071 -14.19 27.83 -26.24
C THR A 1071 -15.26 28.77 -25.69
N GLY A 1072 -14.86 29.76 -24.88
CA GLY A 1072 -15.79 30.72 -24.29
C GLY A 1072 -15.20 31.49 -23.09
N THR A 1073 -15.92 32.53 -22.65
CA THR A 1073 -15.56 33.36 -21.48
C THR A 1073 -16.03 32.70 -20.19
N ILE A 1074 -15.09 32.39 -19.29
CA ILE A 1074 -15.31 31.77 -17.98
C ILE A 1074 -14.90 32.75 -16.90
N THR A 1075 -15.80 33.07 -15.97
CA THR A 1075 -15.49 33.93 -14.83
C THR A 1075 -15.03 33.09 -13.64
N MET A 1076 -13.83 33.34 -13.14
CA MET A 1076 -13.23 32.61 -12.00
C MET A 1076 -12.88 33.56 -10.84
N THR A 1077 -13.09 33.09 -9.62
CA THR A 1077 -12.81 33.77 -8.33
C THR A 1077 -11.66 33.08 -7.56
N SER A 1078 -11.19 33.66 -6.44
CA SER A 1078 -10.03 33.15 -5.70
C SER A 1078 -10.27 31.77 -5.12
N GLY A 1079 -9.58 30.76 -5.67
CA GLY A 1079 -9.65 29.34 -5.29
C GLY A 1079 -10.24 28.44 -6.38
N ASP A 1080 -10.89 29.01 -7.41
CA ASP A 1080 -11.48 28.24 -8.50
C ASP A 1080 -10.38 27.60 -9.38
N MET A 1081 -10.60 26.34 -9.80
CA MET A 1081 -9.67 25.58 -10.64
C MET A 1081 -10.37 24.90 -11.83
N ILE A 1082 -9.78 25.04 -13.02
CA ILE A 1082 -10.19 24.30 -14.23
C ILE A 1082 -9.12 23.26 -14.56
N GLN A 1083 -9.54 22.03 -14.86
CA GLN A 1083 -8.67 20.97 -15.35
C GLN A 1083 -9.06 20.58 -16.78
N LEU A 1084 -8.09 20.64 -17.69
CA LEU A 1084 -8.23 20.27 -19.11
C LEU A 1084 -7.32 19.08 -19.42
N LEU A 1085 -7.78 18.14 -20.26
CA LEU A 1085 -7.02 16.97 -20.71
C LEU A 1085 -6.89 16.98 -22.23
N TRP A 1086 -5.66 16.77 -22.72
CA TRP A 1086 -5.40 16.55 -24.14
C TRP A 1086 -5.63 15.09 -24.49
N ASN A 1087 -6.58 14.82 -25.38
CA ASN A 1087 -6.92 13.45 -25.79
C ASN A 1087 -6.12 12.96 -27.02
N GLY A 1088 -5.28 13.80 -27.61
CA GLY A 1088 -4.52 13.52 -28.83
C GLY A 1088 -4.97 14.32 -30.07
N SER A 1089 -6.16 14.94 -30.03
CA SER A 1089 -6.67 15.82 -31.10
C SER A 1089 -7.22 17.16 -30.60
N ASP A 1090 -7.81 17.20 -29.40
CA ASP A 1090 -8.42 18.41 -28.83
C ASP A 1090 -8.24 18.48 -27.30
N TRP A 1091 -8.34 19.70 -26.75
CA TRP A 1091 -8.38 19.93 -25.30
C TRP A 1091 -9.82 19.77 -24.76
N LEU A 1092 -10.02 18.85 -23.82
CA LEU A 1092 -11.30 18.57 -23.18
C LEU A 1092 -11.32 19.07 -21.73
N GLN A 1093 -12.35 19.82 -21.33
CA GLN A 1093 -12.56 20.17 -19.92
C GLN A 1093 -13.02 18.94 -19.14
N VAL A 1094 -12.24 18.56 -18.14
CA VAL A 1094 -12.51 17.39 -17.29
C VAL A 1094 -13.19 17.80 -15.99
N SER A 1095 -12.86 18.97 -15.44
CA SER A 1095 -13.45 19.48 -14.19
C SER A 1095 -13.39 21.01 -14.10
N TYR A 1096 -14.38 21.60 -13.43
CA TYR A 1096 -14.38 22.97 -12.93
C TYR A 1096 -14.78 22.95 -11.45
N ALA A 1097 -13.87 23.35 -10.57
CA ALA A 1097 -14.11 23.46 -9.14
C ALA A 1097 -14.28 24.94 -8.78
N ASN A 1098 -15.40 25.27 -8.13
CA ASN A 1098 -15.63 26.57 -7.51
C ASN A 1098 -15.16 26.49 -6.04
N ASN A 1099 -13.98 27.03 -5.73
CA ASN A 1099 -13.20 26.78 -4.50
C ASN A 1099 -13.03 25.30 -4.16
#